data_AF-A0A8C8JYB2-F1
#
_entry.id   AF-A0A8C8JYB2-F1
#
_cell.length_a   1.000
_cell.length_b   1.000
_cell.length_c   1.000
_cell.angle_alpha   90.00
_cell.angle_beta   90.00
_cell.angle_gamma   90.00
#
_symmetry.space_group_name_H-M   'P 1'
#
loop_
_entity.id
_entity.type
_entity.pdbx_description
1 polymer ?
#
loop_
_entity_poly.entity_id
_entity_poly.type
_entity_poly.pdbx_seq_one_letter_code
_entity_poly.pdbx_strand_id
1 'polypeptide(L)'
;QRETPPWPLPGTSGATPQPLPPAASHSLGLNVQSVTPATSPIGASGVTYCSQSSEGVSSLSSSPSNSLETQSQSLSRSQSMDIDTASCEKSMSQVDVDSGIENMEVEDSDRREKRDLAEKESAENSDVSEEQALQLICKILRVSWKEQDRDVIFLPLLAAEFHQSSLKDVFSDFKDLIGQILMEVLLMSTQLHVHNPFASLTATSEPIAAAKSLDHHLTLIQPSSQGSSPMAPCAGSFGASSLSSLGVSGGGMAWESCGDRFTIEACKETEMLNYLIERFDSVGMEEKKAPKICSHPSVSQLLSNIRSQCISHAVLVLQGALTQPRSQSLLVPYMLCRNLPYGFIQELARITYQEEEVFRQIFVPILQGLGLAVKECSFDSDNFKFPLMALAELCEIKFVKTHPMCNLMTSLPLWCPKSLSPGTGREVQRLSFLGAFFSLSVFAEDDSKVGDKYFSGPAITTENTRVVSQSLQHYLESARGEMFKILHNILLNGETREVALNYMAALVNRNVKKAQMQTDDKLVSTDGFMINFLSVLQQLSMKIKLETVDPYYIFHPHCRLHVSPEETRLKATMEELKTWLAEMYNDPSKFSEPKFPTECFFLTLHTHHLSILPGCRRYIRRLRAIRELNRTVEELKNSESQWKDSPLASRHREMLKRCKTQLKKLVRSKACADAGLLDENLLRRCLQFYSMVIQLILRMVDPAYPHMSLPLNPEIPKSFAALPEFYIEDVAEFLLFVVQYSPQVLYEPCVQDIVTFLVVFICSQNYIRNPYLIAKLVEVLFVTNPAVQLRTQRFSEMMENHPLSVKQLVPALMKFYTDVEHTGATSEFYDKFTIRYHISTIFKSLWQNMGHHGTFLEEFNSGKQFVRYINMLINDTTFLLDESLESLKRIHEVQEEMKNKEQWDLLPREQQQSRQSQLTQDERVSRSYLALATETVDMFHILTKQVQKPFLRPELGPRLAAMLNFNLQQLCGPKCRDLKVENPEKYGFEPKKLLDQLTDIYLQLDCARFAKAIADDQRSYSQELFEEVISKMTKAGIKSTIAIEKFKLLSEKVEEIVARNSQSEMDYSDAPDEFKDPLMDTLMTDPVILPSGNIMDRAIILRHLLNSPTDPFNRQPLNESMLESLPELKERIQAWMREKQGQGRFL
;
A
#
# COMPACT_ATOMS: atom_id res chain seq x y z
N GLN A 1 48.24 46.86 7.06
CA GLN A 1 48.41 48.21 7.63
C GLN A 1 47.13 48.57 8.38
N ARG A 2 47.23 49.39 9.44
CA ARG A 2 46.28 50.38 10.01
C ARG A 2 44.75 50.26 9.74
N GLU A 3 43.85 50.53 10.69
CA GLU A 3 43.92 50.83 12.15
C GLU A 3 42.53 50.63 12.81
N THR A 4 42.44 50.74 14.13
CA THR A 4 41.25 50.48 15.00
C THR A 4 41.13 51.58 16.09
N PRO A 5 40.32 51.50 17.19
CA PRO A 5 39.04 50.82 17.50
C PRO A 5 37.93 51.87 17.85
N PRO A 6 37.15 51.89 18.98
CA PRO A 6 37.53 51.66 20.40
C PRO A 6 36.73 50.57 21.16
N TRP A 7 37.02 50.41 22.46
CA TRP A 7 36.56 49.38 23.44
C TRP A 7 35.93 50.12 24.69
N PRO A 8 35.64 49.55 25.91
CA PRO A 8 36.15 48.31 26.54
C PRO A 8 35.22 47.45 27.46
N LEU A 9 35.79 46.34 27.98
CA LEU A 9 35.33 45.50 29.11
C LEU A 9 36.15 45.78 30.42
N PRO A 10 35.93 45.01 31.51
CA PRO A 10 36.79 43.85 31.88
C PRO A 10 35.98 42.54 32.07
N GLY A 11 36.49 41.33 32.36
CA GLY A 11 37.83 40.78 32.72
C GLY A 11 37.63 39.58 33.70
N THR A 12 38.57 38.70 34.09
CA THR A 12 39.96 38.29 33.73
C THR A 12 40.34 37.08 34.64
N SER A 13 41.23 36.11 34.39
CA SER A 13 41.93 35.55 33.19
C SER A 13 42.73 34.29 33.63
N GLY A 14 42.96 33.28 32.78
CA GLY A 14 43.84 32.12 33.05
C GLY A 14 43.88 31.09 31.89
N ALA A 15 45.01 30.37 31.67
CA ALA A 15 45.28 29.68 30.38
C ALA A 15 46.02 28.30 30.45
N THR A 16 46.27 27.72 29.26
CA THR A 16 46.74 26.35 28.84
C THR A 16 48.29 26.16 28.83
N PRO A 17 48.97 25.06 28.33
CA PRO A 17 48.55 23.86 27.55
C PRO A 17 49.23 22.46 27.90
N GLN A 18 49.20 21.50 26.95
CA GLN A 18 49.69 20.08 26.86
C GLN A 18 51.19 19.78 27.19
N PRO A 19 51.69 18.51 27.44
CA PRO A 19 51.50 17.26 26.63
C PRO A 19 51.49 15.87 27.37
N LEU A 20 51.72 14.76 26.62
CA LEU A 20 51.68 13.30 26.92
C LEU A 20 53.01 12.70 27.48
N PRO A 21 53.16 11.40 27.88
CA PRO A 21 52.30 10.37 28.56
C PRO A 21 53.08 9.78 29.80
N PRO A 22 53.32 8.44 30.09
CA PRO A 22 52.55 7.16 29.99
C PRO A 22 52.58 6.21 31.26
N ALA A 23 51.84 5.07 31.20
CA ALA A 23 52.08 3.72 31.79
C ALA A 23 51.96 3.37 33.31
N ALA A 24 51.42 2.14 33.57
CA ALA A 24 51.44 1.28 34.79
C ALA A 24 50.72 1.75 36.10
N SER A 25 50.10 0.90 36.96
CA SER A 25 49.67 -0.52 36.88
C SER A 25 48.78 -0.98 38.07
N HIS A 26 47.99 -2.06 37.88
CA HIS A 26 47.44 -3.04 38.88
C HIS A 26 46.29 -2.72 39.89
N SER A 27 45.11 -3.28 39.55
CA SER A 27 44.31 -4.24 40.37
C SER A 27 43.33 -3.80 41.50
N LEU A 28 42.31 -4.66 41.71
CA LEU A 28 41.23 -4.66 42.72
C LEU A 28 40.14 -3.55 42.58
N GLY A 29 38.83 -3.80 42.71
CA GLY A 29 38.11 -5.09 42.76
C GLY A 29 36.63 -4.97 43.21
N LEU A 30 35.74 -5.76 42.57
CA LEU A 30 34.33 -6.09 42.93
C LEU A 30 33.17 -5.09 42.69
N ASN A 31 32.01 -5.71 42.42
CA ASN A 31 30.61 -5.23 42.50
C ASN A 31 30.14 -4.05 41.62
N VAL A 32 29.61 -4.40 40.44
CA VAL A 32 28.56 -3.65 39.74
C VAL A 32 27.26 -4.47 39.81
N GLN A 33 26.15 -3.86 40.24
CA GLN A 33 24.83 -4.50 40.24
C GLN A 33 24.23 -4.50 38.83
N SER A 34 23.62 -5.62 38.44
CA SER A 34 22.98 -5.79 37.13
C SER A 34 21.67 -5.01 37.01
N VAL A 35 21.74 -3.76 36.54
CA VAL A 35 20.55 -3.00 36.13
C VAL A 35 20.09 -3.49 34.76
N THR A 36 18.90 -4.06 34.69
CA THR A 36 18.27 -4.49 33.44
C THR A 36 17.83 -3.28 32.61
N PRO A 37 18.26 -3.14 31.33
CA PRO A 37 17.77 -2.08 30.46
C PRO A 37 16.34 -2.38 30.01
N ALA A 38 15.45 -1.38 30.07
CA ALA A 38 14.07 -1.52 29.62
C ALA A 38 14.01 -1.67 28.09
N THR A 39 13.38 -2.76 27.63
CA THR A 39 13.23 -3.05 26.19
C THR A 39 12.25 -2.10 25.52
N SER A 40 12.75 -1.27 24.60
CA SER A 40 11.91 -0.48 23.69
C SER A 40 11.23 -1.39 22.66
N PRO A 41 10.04 -1.02 22.14
CA PRO A 41 9.23 -1.91 21.30
C PRO A 41 9.86 -2.09 19.92
N ILE A 42 10.49 -3.25 19.68
CA ILE A 42 10.96 -3.67 18.36
C ILE A 42 9.76 -3.70 17.39
N GLY A 43 9.91 -3.02 16.25
CA GLY A 43 8.91 -2.93 15.20
C GLY A 43 8.73 -4.25 14.45
N ALA A 44 8.01 -5.21 15.05
CA ALA A 44 7.73 -6.49 14.42
C ALA A 44 6.90 -6.32 13.14
N SER A 45 7.57 -6.34 12.00
CA SER A 45 6.97 -6.51 10.67
C SER A 45 6.77 -7.99 10.30
N GLY A 46 7.49 -8.90 10.98
CA GLY A 46 7.34 -10.35 10.82
C GLY A 46 5.91 -10.82 11.12
N VAL A 47 5.16 -11.10 10.04
CA VAL A 47 3.93 -11.87 10.13
C VAL A 47 4.33 -13.33 10.31
N THR A 48 4.12 -13.89 11.50
CA THR A 48 4.27 -15.33 11.73
C THR A 48 3.24 -16.10 10.91
N TYR A 49 3.63 -16.51 9.71
CA TYR A 49 2.92 -17.50 8.90
C TYR A 49 3.09 -18.87 9.55
N CYS A 50 2.26 -19.18 10.54
CA CYS A 50 2.12 -20.55 11.02
C CYS A 50 1.49 -21.40 9.91
N SER A 51 2.15 -22.51 9.55
CA SER A 51 1.54 -23.60 8.79
C SER A 51 0.22 -24.01 9.46
N GLN A 52 -0.87 -24.05 8.69
CA GLN A 52 -2.19 -24.38 9.25
C GLN A 52 -2.39 -25.90 9.42
N SER A 53 -1.67 -26.48 10.38
CA SER A 53 -2.11 -27.70 11.06
C SER A 53 -3.18 -27.34 12.09
N SER A 54 -4.31 -28.03 12.05
CA SER A 54 -5.55 -27.70 12.76
C SER A 54 -5.46 -27.80 14.28
N GLU A 55 -5.91 -26.75 15.00
CA GLU A 55 -6.62 -26.94 16.28
C GLU A 55 -7.54 -25.76 16.68
N GLY A 56 -8.82 -26.06 16.90
CA GLY A 56 -9.64 -25.48 17.98
C GLY A 56 -10.00 -23.99 18.05
N VAL A 57 -10.84 -23.46 17.14
CA VAL A 57 -11.86 -22.43 17.52
C VAL A 57 -13.21 -22.80 16.93
N SER A 58 -14.27 -22.81 17.75
CA SER A 58 -15.54 -23.46 17.44
C SER A 58 -16.43 -22.70 16.45
N SER A 59 -16.56 -23.20 15.22
CA SER A 59 -17.58 -22.80 14.25
C SER A 59 -18.86 -23.64 14.40
N LEU A 60 -20.00 -23.00 14.69
CA LEU A 60 -21.30 -23.67 14.68
C LEU A 60 -21.81 -23.84 13.23
N SER A 61 -21.62 -25.04 12.68
CA SER A 61 -22.30 -25.50 11.46
C SER A 61 -22.58 -27.00 11.59
N SER A 62 -23.85 -27.39 11.49
CA SER A 62 -24.32 -28.77 11.71
C SER A 62 -23.97 -29.71 10.56
N SER A 63 -23.42 -30.88 10.90
CA SER A 63 -23.14 -31.97 9.95
C SER A 63 -24.42 -32.60 9.39
N PRO A 64 -24.46 -32.93 8.08
CA PRO A 64 -25.27 -34.04 7.58
C PRO A 64 -24.53 -35.37 7.78
N SER A 65 -25.25 -36.45 8.09
CA SER A 65 -24.65 -37.79 8.30
C SER A 65 -25.34 -38.87 7.45
N ASN A 66 -24.52 -39.58 6.67
CA ASN A 66 -24.67 -40.93 6.14
C ASN A 66 -26.00 -41.39 5.49
N SER A 67 -25.90 -41.78 4.22
CA SER A 67 -26.53 -43.00 3.66
C SER A 67 -25.67 -43.51 2.50
N LEU A 68 -25.61 -44.84 2.31
CA LEU A 68 -24.77 -45.48 1.28
C LEU A 68 -25.56 -45.78 -0.01
N GLU A 69 -24.79 -46.00 -1.10
CA GLU A 69 -25.09 -46.86 -2.26
C GLU A 69 -26.45 -46.66 -2.99
N THR A 70 -26.44 -46.30 -4.27
CA THR A 70 -26.20 -47.32 -5.31
C THR A 70 -25.77 -46.75 -6.68
N GLN A 71 -24.93 -47.52 -7.38
CA GLN A 71 -24.80 -47.74 -8.84
C GLN A 71 -25.43 -46.69 -9.81
N SER A 72 -24.73 -46.21 -10.86
CA SER A 72 -24.11 -47.04 -11.90
C SER A 72 -23.30 -46.24 -12.96
N GLN A 73 -22.43 -46.95 -13.70
CA GLN A 73 -21.90 -46.66 -15.07
C GLN A 73 -21.15 -45.31 -15.31
N SER A 74 -19.81 -45.27 -15.26
CA SER A 74 -18.80 -45.74 -16.26
C SER A 74 -18.57 -44.78 -17.45
N LEU A 75 -17.53 -43.95 -17.48
CA LEU A 75 -16.09 -44.24 -17.76
C LEU A 75 -15.77 -44.69 -19.20
N SER A 76 -15.28 -43.76 -20.03
CA SER A 76 -14.09 -43.87 -20.91
C SER A 76 -13.96 -42.62 -21.81
N ARG A 77 -12.87 -42.36 -22.54
CA ARG A 77 -11.41 -42.24 -22.24
C ARG A 77 -10.73 -41.91 -23.59
N SER A 78 -9.72 -41.02 -23.61
CA SER A 78 -8.83 -40.72 -24.78
C SER A 78 -9.52 -40.14 -26.04
N GLN A 79 -8.83 -39.53 -27.01
CA GLN A 79 -7.71 -38.54 -27.02
C GLN A 79 -7.44 -38.09 -28.49
N SER A 80 -6.87 -36.89 -28.67
CA SER A 80 -5.93 -36.49 -29.75
C SER A 80 -6.42 -36.10 -31.17
N MET A 81 -5.69 -35.11 -31.72
CA MET A 81 -5.37 -34.78 -33.15
C MET A 81 -6.37 -33.96 -34.00
N ASP A 82 -6.13 -32.64 -34.03
CA ASP A 82 -5.85 -31.76 -35.18
C ASP A 82 -6.38 -32.09 -36.59
N ILE A 83 -6.98 -31.09 -37.28
CA ILE A 83 -6.45 -30.40 -38.49
C ILE A 83 -7.44 -29.32 -39.00
N ASP A 84 -6.93 -28.40 -39.83
CA ASP A 84 -7.53 -27.18 -40.40
C ASP A 84 -8.76 -27.29 -41.35
N THR A 85 -9.20 -26.11 -41.80
CA THR A 85 -9.89 -25.76 -43.07
C THR A 85 -11.43 -25.77 -43.19
N ALA A 86 -11.99 -24.57 -43.03
CA ALA A 86 -12.65 -23.78 -44.08
C ALA A 86 -14.06 -24.13 -44.66
N SER A 87 -14.82 -23.03 -44.83
CA SER A 87 -15.76 -22.72 -45.92
C SER A 87 -17.14 -23.42 -46.06
N CYS A 88 -18.16 -22.64 -45.70
CA CYS A 88 -19.29 -22.22 -46.56
C CYS A 88 -20.47 -23.16 -46.91
N GLU A 89 -21.54 -22.45 -47.34
CA GLU A 89 -22.71 -22.88 -48.12
C GLU A 89 -23.90 -23.55 -47.40
N LYS A 90 -25.00 -22.76 -47.30
CA LYS A 90 -26.38 -23.07 -47.74
C LYS A 90 -27.17 -24.20 -47.04
N SER A 91 -28.51 -24.19 -46.97
CA SER A 91 -29.56 -23.14 -47.13
C SER A 91 -30.91 -23.77 -46.75
N MET A 92 -31.95 -22.93 -46.61
CA MET A 92 -33.41 -23.20 -46.73
C MET A 92 -34.27 -23.04 -45.46
N SER A 93 -35.04 -21.95 -45.43
CA SER A 93 -36.49 -21.81 -45.18
C SER A 93 -37.22 -22.58 -44.05
N GLN A 94 -38.32 -22.08 -43.45
CA GLN A 94 -38.96 -20.73 -43.36
C GLN A 94 -40.30 -20.90 -42.63
N VAL A 95 -40.50 -20.29 -41.44
CA VAL A 95 -41.80 -19.81 -40.91
C VAL A 95 -41.51 -18.71 -39.88
N ASP A 96 -42.21 -17.57 -39.95
CA ASP A 96 -42.08 -16.43 -39.04
C ASP A 96 -43.20 -16.35 -38.00
N VAL A 97 -42.95 -15.63 -36.89
CA VAL A 97 -43.87 -14.90 -35.96
C VAL A 97 -43.16 -14.76 -34.59
N ASP A 98 -43.05 -13.60 -33.93
CA ASP A 98 -43.15 -12.17 -34.30
C ASP A 98 -42.50 -11.34 -33.15
N SER A 99 -42.11 -10.09 -33.39
CA SER A 99 -41.79 -9.02 -32.40
C SER A 99 -40.62 -9.26 -31.42
N GLY A 100 -39.53 -8.49 -31.42
CA GLY A 100 -39.12 -7.38 -32.29
C GLY A 100 -39.13 -5.99 -31.62
N ILE A 101 -37.99 -5.57 -31.06
CA ILE A 101 -37.35 -4.24 -31.21
C ILE A 101 -36.08 -4.19 -30.35
N GLU A 102 -34.98 -3.74 -30.94
CA GLU A 102 -33.74 -3.34 -30.25
C GLU A 102 -33.23 -2.04 -30.91
N ASN A 103 -32.46 -1.23 -30.18
CA ASN A 103 -31.94 0.05 -30.68
C ASN A 103 -30.66 -0.18 -31.49
N MET A 104 -30.37 0.68 -32.48
CA MET A 104 -29.04 1.30 -32.56
C MET A 104 -28.95 2.52 -33.48
N GLU A 105 -27.91 3.31 -33.24
CA GLU A 105 -27.43 4.47 -34.00
C GLU A 105 -26.53 4.02 -35.16
N VAL A 106 -26.39 4.83 -36.23
CA VAL A 106 -25.07 5.15 -36.82
C VAL A 106 -25.10 6.44 -37.66
N GLU A 107 -23.93 7.07 -37.79
CA GLU A 107 -23.54 8.03 -38.84
C GLU A 107 -22.51 7.34 -39.78
N ASP A 108 -22.15 7.78 -40.99
CA ASP A 108 -22.44 9.00 -41.76
C ASP A 108 -22.41 8.70 -43.29
N SER A 109 -22.69 9.69 -44.14
CA SER A 109 -22.16 9.93 -45.50
C SER A 109 -21.73 8.75 -46.40
N ASP A 110 -22.30 8.67 -47.61
CA ASP A 110 -21.58 9.15 -48.82
C ASP A 110 -22.56 9.48 -50.00
N ARG A 111 -22.00 9.70 -51.20
CA ARG A 111 -22.53 10.51 -52.31
C ARG A 111 -23.25 9.78 -53.44
N ARG A 112 -24.14 10.54 -54.10
CA ARG A 112 -24.53 10.51 -55.55
C ARG A 112 -25.15 9.23 -56.12
N GLU A 113 -26.34 9.36 -56.70
CA GLU A 113 -26.46 9.65 -58.15
C GLU A 113 -27.85 10.17 -58.57
N LYS A 114 -28.05 10.42 -59.87
CA LYS A 114 -29.21 11.11 -60.46
C LYS A 114 -30.35 10.17 -60.85
N ARG A 115 -31.59 10.64 -60.68
CA ARG A 115 -32.45 10.91 -61.86
C ARG A 115 -33.56 11.91 -61.59
N ASP A 116 -33.89 12.65 -62.65
CA ASP A 116 -34.89 13.69 -62.70
C ASP A 116 -36.30 13.11 -62.81
N LEU A 117 -37.30 13.82 -62.27
CA LEU A 117 -38.38 14.38 -63.09
C LEU A 117 -39.01 15.56 -62.35
N ALA A 118 -39.58 16.51 -63.10
CA ALA A 118 -40.00 17.79 -62.57
C ALA A 118 -41.52 17.85 -62.40
N GLU A 119 -41.96 18.34 -61.24
CA GLU A 119 -43.24 19.04 -61.11
C GLU A 119 -43.01 20.38 -60.43
N LYS A 120 -43.79 21.39 -60.81
CA LYS A 120 -43.41 22.81 -60.70
C LYS A 120 -44.51 23.62 -60.04
N GLU A 121 -44.59 23.53 -58.71
CA GLU A 121 -45.33 24.50 -57.90
C GLU A 121 -44.37 25.47 -57.22
N SER A 122 -44.58 26.75 -57.47
CA SER A 122 -43.82 27.85 -56.88
C SER A 122 -44.40 28.19 -55.51
N ALA A 123 -43.81 27.63 -54.45
CA ALA A 123 -43.93 28.21 -53.12
C ALA A 123 -43.04 29.46 -53.06
N GLU A 124 -43.65 30.61 -52.80
CA GLU A 124 -42.96 31.90 -52.69
C GLU A 124 -42.19 32.00 -51.35
N ASN A 125 -41.37 33.04 -51.20
CA ASN A 125 -40.70 33.34 -49.93
C ASN A 125 -41.75 33.63 -48.85
N SER A 126 -42.09 32.65 -48.02
CA SER A 126 -42.92 32.87 -46.83
C SER A 126 -42.09 33.47 -45.70
N ASP A 127 -41.76 34.75 -45.84
CA ASP A 127 -41.38 35.60 -44.71
C ASP A 127 -42.49 35.50 -43.66
N VAL A 128 -42.12 34.99 -42.48
CA VAL A 128 -43.05 34.78 -41.37
C VAL A 128 -43.65 36.13 -40.98
N SER A 129 -44.97 36.24 -41.04
CA SER A 129 -45.64 37.53 -40.86
C SER A 129 -45.44 38.06 -39.44
N GLU A 130 -45.48 39.38 -39.28
CA GLU A 130 -45.38 40.02 -37.96
C GLU A 130 -46.45 39.47 -37.00
N GLU A 131 -47.64 39.13 -37.51
CA GLU A 131 -48.70 38.48 -36.74
C GLU A 131 -48.35 37.06 -36.29
N GLN A 132 -47.72 36.25 -37.15
CA GLN A 132 -47.26 34.89 -36.81
C GLN A 132 -46.13 34.93 -35.78
N ALA A 133 -45.20 35.89 -35.91
CA ALA A 133 -44.15 36.13 -34.92
C ALA A 133 -44.74 36.52 -33.55
N LEU A 134 -45.69 37.45 -33.52
CA LEU A 134 -46.39 37.86 -32.30
C LEU A 134 -47.18 36.70 -31.66
N GLN A 135 -47.91 35.91 -32.46
CA GLN A 135 -48.61 34.71 -31.97
C GLN A 135 -47.63 33.70 -31.33
N LEU A 136 -46.44 33.52 -31.91
CA LEU A 136 -45.41 32.63 -31.37
C LEU A 136 -44.81 33.16 -30.05
N ILE A 137 -44.58 34.47 -29.94
CA ILE A 137 -44.15 35.11 -28.68
C ILE A 137 -45.20 34.91 -27.59
N CYS A 138 -46.47 35.25 -27.86
CA CYS A 138 -47.58 35.07 -26.91
C CYS A 138 -47.73 33.61 -26.45
N LYS A 139 -47.64 32.67 -27.39
CA LYS A 139 -47.72 31.22 -27.14
C LYS A 139 -46.60 30.72 -26.22
N ILE A 140 -45.34 31.08 -26.51
CA ILE A 140 -44.19 30.61 -25.72
C ILE A 140 -44.19 31.24 -24.33
N LEU A 141 -44.44 32.54 -24.23
CA LEU A 141 -44.44 33.29 -22.96
C LEU A 141 -45.73 33.12 -22.15
N ARG A 142 -46.79 32.53 -22.71
CA ARG A 142 -48.14 32.43 -22.14
C ARG A 142 -48.68 33.81 -21.69
N VAL A 143 -48.67 34.78 -22.61
CA VAL A 143 -49.17 36.15 -22.35
C VAL A 143 -50.22 36.61 -23.36
N SER A 144 -51.05 37.57 -22.95
CA SER A 144 -52.04 38.24 -23.78
C SER A 144 -52.20 39.72 -23.38
N TRP A 145 -52.45 40.58 -24.36
CA TRP A 145 -52.85 41.98 -24.16
C TRP A 145 -54.13 42.34 -24.92
N LYS A 146 -54.84 41.33 -25.45
CA LYS A 146 -56.11 41.49 -26.19
C LYS A 146 -57.31 40.96 -25.41
N GLU A 147 -57.15 39.79 -24.79
CA GLU A 147 -58.21 39.09 -24.07
C GLU A 147 -57.69 38.54 -22.73
N GLN A 148 -58.54 38.54 -21.71
CA GLN A 148 -58.22 37.99 -20.39
C GLN A 148 -58.76 36.56 -20.29
N ASP A 149 -57.86 35.57 -20.41
CA ASP A 149 -58.16 34.14 -20.36
C ASP A 149 -57.40 33.45 -19.20
N ARG A 150 -57.79 32.22 -18.85
CA ARG A 150 -57.29 31.49 -17.68
C ARG A 150 -55.86 30.96 -17.85
N ASP A 151 -55.45 30.62 -19.06
CA ASP A 151 -54.18 29.93 -19.32
C ASP A 151 -53.02 30.86 -19.75
N VAL A 152 -53.23 32.18 -19.71
CA VAL A 152 -52.25 33.23 -20.05
C VAL A 152 -52.25 34.38 -19.05
N ILE A 153 -51.11 35.05 -18.88
CA ILE A 153 -51.00 36.29 -18.09
C ILE A 153 -51.50 37.46 -18.96
N PHE A 154 -52.47 38.23 -18.44
CA PHE A 154 -52.91 39.47 -19.07
C PHE A 154 -51.98 40.64 -18.72
N LEU A 155 -51.56 41.42 -19.72
CA LEU A 155 -50.58 42.51 -19.61
C LEU A 155 -51.27 43.89 -19.71
N PRO A 156 -51.70 44.51 -18.58
CA PRO A 156 -52.47 45.75 -18.61
C PRO A 156 -51.71 46.99 -19.09
N LEU A 157 -50.38 47.09 -18.88
CA LEU A 157 -49.58 48.23 -19.33
C LEU A 157 -49.39 48.16 -20.85
N LEU A 158 -48.89 47.03 -21.36
CA LEU A 158 -48.74 46.78 -22.79
C LEU A 158 -50.07 46.90 -23.55
N ALA A 159 -51.19 46.46 -22.93
CA ALA A 159 -52.53 46.68 -23.49
C ALA A 159 -52.89 48.18 -23.59
N ALA A 160 -52.53 49.00 -22.60
CA ALA A 160 -52.80 50.44 -22.60
C ALA A 160 -51.96 51.21 -23.63
N GLU A 161 -50.73 50.77 -23.89
CA GLU A 161 -49.84 51.36 -24.90
C GLU A 161 -50.30 51.05 -26.33
N PHE A 162 -50.68 49.79 -26.62
CA PHE A 162 -51.25 49.41 -27.92
C PHE A 162 -52.64 50.00 -28.22
N HIS A 163 -53.31 50.61 -27.24
CA HIS A 163 -54.50 51.43 -27.47
C HIS A 163 -54.18 52.89 -27.85
N GLN A 164 -52.93 53.34 -27.71
CA GLN A 164 -52.51 54.73 -27.91
C GLN A 164 -51.54 54.95 -29.08
N SER A 165 -50.91 53.90 -29.60
CA SER A 165 -49.94 53.99 -30.71
C SER A 165 -49.88 52.69 -31.51
N SER A 166 -49.40 52.75 -32.77
CA SER A 166 -49.31 51.54 -33.60
C SER A 166 -48.08 50.70 -33.23
N LEU A 167 -48.11 49.41 -33.61
CA LEU A 167 -47.05 48.44 -33.30
C LEU A 167 -45.63 48.89 -33.70
N LYS A 168 -45.51 49.76 -34.71
CA LYS A 168 -44.23 50.24 -35.25
C LYS A 168 -43.82 51.62 -34.73
N ASP A 169 -44.68 52.27 -33.95
CA ASP A 169 -44.36 53.54 -33.28
C ASP A 169 -43.81 53.33 -31.86
N VAL A 170 -44.04 52.14 -31.26
CA VAL A 170 -43.69 51.81 -29.88
C VAL A 170 -42.42 50.92 -29.77
N PHE A 171 -42.16 50.05 -30.76
CA PHE A 171 -41.10 49.04 -30.68
C PHE A 171 -40.16 49.06 -31.90
N SER A 172 -38.85 49.05 -31.64
CA SER A 172 -37.78 48.98 -32.66
C SER A 172 -37.61 47.58 -33.24
N ASP A 173 -37.66 46.54 -32.40
CA ASP A 173 -37.59 45.14 -32.81
C ASP A 173 -38.38 44.20 -31.87
N PHE A 174 -38.40 42.90 -32.18
CA PHE A 174 -39.03 41.89 -31.33
C PHE A 174 -38.30 41.64 -30.00
N LYS A 175 -36.99 41.94 -29.91
CA LYS A 175 -36.19 41.72 -28.70
C LYS A 175 -36.57 42.75 -27.63
N ASP A 176 -36.80 44.01 -28.00
CA ASP A 176 -37.31 45.05 -27.11
C ASP A 176 -38.71 44.69 -26.58
N LEU A 177 -39.61 44.23 -27.47
CA LEU A 177 -40.96 43.79 -27.11
C LEU A 177 -40.95 42.60 -26.13
N ILE A 178 -40.14 41.56 -26.39
CA ILE A 178 -39.98 40.43 -25.47
C ILE A 178 -39.43 40.91 -24.11
N GLY A 179 -38.51 41.88 -24.12
CA GLY A 179 -37.96 42.48 -22.90
C GLY A 179 -39.04 43.16 -22.05
N GLN A 180 -39.87 44.02 -22.65
CA GLN A 180 -40.95 44.68 -21.92
C GLN A 180 -42.02 43.69 -21.41
N ILE A 181 -42.39 42.68 -22.22
CA ILE A 181 -43.30 41.60 -21.81
C ILE A 181 -42.77 40.90 -20.53
N LEU A 182 -41.51 40.49 -20.53
CA LEU A 182 -40.92 39.83 -19.36
C LEU A 182 -40.83 40.76 -18.16
N MET A 183 -40.45 42.03 -18.36
CA MET A 183 -40.36 43.02 -17.29
C MET A 183 -41.72 43.29 -16.63
N GLU A 184 -42.80 43.44 -17.41
CA GLU A 184 -44.15 43.62 -16.88
C GLU A 184 -44.58 42.40 -16.04
N VAL A 185 -44.45 41.18 -16.59
CA VAL A 185 -44.80 39.94 -15.90
C VAL A 185 -44.05 39.79 -14.56
N LEU A 186 -42.76 40.10 -14.54
CA LEU A 186 -41.95 40.01 -13.32
C LEU A 186 -42.35 41.09 -12.31
N LEU A 187 -42.57 42.34 -12.75
CA LEU A 187 -43.03 43.42 -11.87
C LEU A 187 -44.43 43.16 -11.29
N MET A 188 -45.35 42.53 -12.02
CA MET A 188 -46.65 42.11 -11.48
C MET A 188 -46.49 41.22 -10.24
N SER A 189 -45.52 40.30 -10.23
CA SER A 189 -45.24 39.45 -9.05
C SER A 189 -44.73 40.26 -7.84
N THR A 190 -44.02 41.37 -8.06
CA THR A 190 -43.54 42.24 -6.98
C THR A 190 -44.67 43.07 -6.38
N GLN A 191 -45.58 43.59 -7.21
CA GLN A 191 -46.59 44.60 -6.86
C GLN A 191 -47.92 44.03 -6.35
N LEU A 192 -48.36 42.85 -6.83
CA LEU A 192 -49.65 42.27 -6.43
C LEU A 192 -49.58 41.66 -5.02
N HIS A 193 -50.20 42.34 -4.06
CA HIS A 193 -50.11 41.98 -2.63
C HIS A 193 -51.02 40.81 -2.19
N VAL A 194 -51.85 40.26 -3.09
CA VAL A 194 -52.95 39.31 -2.75
C VAL A 194 -53.04 38.09 -3.69
N HIS A 195 -52.46 38.14 -4.91
CA HIS A 195 -52.46 37.03 -5.86
C HIS A 195 -51.09 36.89 -6.54
N ASN A 196 -50.53 35.67 -6.52
CA ASN A 196 -49.40 35.28 -7.37
C ASN A 196 -49.91 35.19 -8.84
N PRO A 197 -49.31 35.93 -9.80
CA PRO A 197 -49.77 35.97 -11.20
C PRO A 197 -49.47 34.69 -12.00
N PHE A 198 -48.57 33.84 -11.52
CA PHE A 198 -48.19 32.55 -12.11
C PHE A 198 -49.10 31.40 -11.68
N ALA A 199 -49.88 31.57 -10.60
CA ALA A 199 -50.71 30.50 -10.01
C ALA A 199 -51.83 29.99 -10.94
N SER A 200 -52.20 30.76 -11.97
CA SER A 200 -53.08 30.32 -13.06
C SER A 200 -52.40 29.34 -14.02
N LEU A 201 -51.10 29.56 -14.33
CA LEU A 201 -50.34 28.77 -15.29
C LEU A 201 -50.10 27.33 -14.80
N THR A 202 -49.97 27.14 -13.49
CA THR A 202 -49.77 25.84 -12.81
C THR A 202 -50.98 24.90 -12.87
N ALA A 203 -52.11 25.29 -13.48
CA ALA A 203 -53.27 24.41 -13.65
C ALA A 203 -53.14 23.42 -14.82
N THR A 204 -52.22 23.66 -15.77
CA THR A 204 -52.11 22.93 -17.05
C THR A 204 -50.74 22.30 -17.32
N SER A 205 -49.87 22.24 -16.30
CA SER A 205 -48.56 21.58 -16.32
C SER A 205 -48.21 21.03 -14.94
N GLU A 206 -47.51 19.89 -14.86
CA GLU A 206 -47.01 19.38 -13.58
C GLU A 206 -46.03 20.38 -12.94
N PRO A 207 -46.28 20.84 -11.70
CA PRO A 207 -45.47 21.89 -11.09
C PRO A 207 -44.11 21.37 -10.59
N ILE A 208 -43.05 22.10 -10.91
CA ILE A 208 -41.66 21.85 -10.48
C ILE A 208 -41.51 21.80 -8.94
N ALA A 209 -42.47 22.36 -8.20
CA ALA A 209 -42.53 22.35 -6.73
C ALA A 209 -43.85 21.74 -6.22
N ALA A 210 -43.86 20.43 -5.93
CA ALA A 210 -45.01 19.70 -5.37
C ALA A 210 -44.69 18.84 -4.13
N ALA A 211 -43.61 19.14 -3.41
CA ALA A 211 -43.33 18.50 -2.11
C ALA A 211 -44.24 19.09 -1.02
N LYS A 212 -45.32 18.39 -0.66
CA LYS A 212 -46.17 18.74 0.50
C LYS A 212 -45.50 18.27 1.80
N SER A 213 -44.75 19.16 2.44
CA SER A 213 -44.11 18.89 3.73
C SER A 213 -45.12 18.73 4.88
N LEU A 214 -44.98 17.67 5.67
CA LEU A 214 -45.16 17.78 7.13
C LEU A 214 -43.85 18.26 7.76
N ASP A 215 -43.91 18.78 8.99
CA ASP A 215 -42.83 19.55 9.61
C ASP A 215 -41.49 18.82 9.80
N HIS A 216 -40.49 19.19 9.00
CA HIS A 216 -39.08 19.16 9.41
C HIS A 216 -38.25 20.25 8.68
N HIS A 217 -38.13 21.44 9.28
CA HIS A 217 -37.22 22.48 8.81
C HIS A 217 -35.75 22.15 9.14
N LEU A 218 -34.88 22.19 8.13
CA LEU A 218 -33.43 22.33 8.29
C LEU A 218 -32.92 23.51 7.47
N THR A 219 -32.81 24.68 8.12
CA THR A 219 -32.15 25.86 7.55
C THR A 219 -30.63 25.74 7.58
N LEU A 220 -29.95 26.30 6.57
CA LEU A 220 -28.49 26.43 6.55
C LEU A 220 -28.06 27.52 7.56
N ILE A 221 -27.75 27.11 8.79
CA ILE A 221 -27.40 28.00 9.91
C ILE A 221 -26.00 28.60 9.72
N GLN A 222 -25.87 29.93 9.88
CA GLN A 222 -24.58 30.62 9.93
C GLN A 222 -23.83 30.37 11.26
N PRO A 223 -22.49 30.27 11.25
CA PRO A 223 -21.69 30.33 12.47
C PRO A 223 -21.67 31.77 13.01
N SER A 224 -22.39 32.02 14.10
CA SER A 224 -22.43 33.33 14.76
C SER A 224 -21.17 33.57 15.63
N SER A 225 -20.67 34.80 15.62
CA SER A 225 -19.36 35.14 16.20
C SER A 225 -19.46 35.72 17.62
N GLN A 226 -19.34 34.88 18.64
CA GLN A 226 -18.90 35.28 19.98
C GLN A 226 -17.93 34.24 20.54
N GLY A 227 -16.90 34.70 21.27
CA GLY A 227 -15.78 33.85 21.70
C GLY A 227 -15.67 33.69 23.21
N SER A 228 -15.55 32.44 23.67
CA SER A 228 -15.06 32.10 25.01
C SER A 228 -14.51 30.66 25.01
N SER A 229 -13.26 30.47 25.45
CA SER A 229 -12.74 29.14 25.80
C SER A 229 -13.34 28.65 27.13
N PRO A 230 -13.30 27.34 27.42
CA PRO A 230 -12.16 26.84 28.20
C PRO A 230 -11.66 25.43 27.79
N MET A 231 -10.61 24.97 28.46
CA MET A 231 -9.98 23.65 28.24
C MET A 231 -10.46 22.58 29.23
N ALA A 232 -10.75 21.38 28.71
CA ALA A 232 -10.47 20.08 29.33
C ALA A 232 -11.12 19.79 30.73
N PRO A 233 -10.81 18.68 31.43
CA PRO A 233 -11.49 17.42 31.12
C PRO A 233 -12.07 16.67 32.34
N CYS A 234 -13.23 16.02 32.16
CA CYS A 234 -13.80 14.99 33.05
C CYS A 234 -14.49 13.91 32.17
N ALA A 235 -14.40 12.61 32.44
CA ALA A 235 -14.87 11.87 33.62
C ALA A 235 -16.41 11.85 33.70
N GLY A 236 -17.01 10.65 33.78
CA GLY A 236 -18.40 10.45 33.39
C GLY A 236 -19.41 10.29 34.53
N SER A 237 -20.69 10.32 34.17
CA SER A 237 -21.78 9.70 34.93
C SER A 237 -22.92 9.28 33.99
N PHE A 238 -23.82 8.44 34.46
CA PHE A 238 -25.05 8.06 33.78
C PHE A 238 -26.22 8.96 34.20
N GLY A 239 -27.18 9.16 33.28
CA GLY A 239 -28.54 9.64 33.57
C GLY A 239 -29.50 8.94 32.60
N ALA A 240 -30.64 8.45 33.09
CA ALA A 240 -31.56 7.65 32.28
C ALA A 240 -33.02 7.96 32.60
N SER A 241 -33.78 8.34 31.57
CA SER A 241 -35.23 8.55 31.56
C SER A 241 -35.69 8.85 30.12
N SER A 242 -36.82 8.40 29.59
CA SER A 242 -37.77 7.36 30.04
C SER A 242 -38.54 6.86 28.81
N LEU A 243 -39.14 5.67 28.88
CA LEU A 243 -40.02 5.14 27.83
C LEU A 243 -41.43 5.72 27.92
N SER A 244 -42.05 5.97 26.76
CA SER A 244 -43.50 6.03 26.61
C SER A 244 -43.92 5.40 25.27
N SER A 245 -44.83 4.43 25.33
CA SER A 245 -45.52 3.80 24.20
C SER A 245 -46.60 4.76 23.63
N LEU A 246 -47.38 4.46 22.58
CA LEU A 246 -47.78 3.19 21.97
C LEU A 246 -48.36 3.48 20.56
N GLY A 247 -48.18 2.62 19.57
CA GLY A 247 -48.90 2.73 18.29
C GLY A 247 -48.43 1.76 17.22
N VAL A 248 -49.27 0.78 16.85
CA VAL A 248 -49.02 -0.14 15.73
C VAL A 248 -50.11 0.07 14.68
N SER A 249 -49.71 0.42 13.47
CA SER A 249 -50.52 0.26 12.26
C SER A 249 -49.63 -0.27 11.13
N GLY A 250 -50.12 -1.25 10.39
CA GLY A 250 -49.41 -1.80 9.23
C GLY A 250 -49.66 -0.96 7.98
N GLY A 251 -48.60 -0.66 7.23
CA GLY A 251 -48.63 -0.07 5.90
C GLY A 251 -47.53 -0.67 5.04
N GLY A 252 -47.78 -0.83 3.74
CA GLY A 252 -46.82 -1.46 2.82
C GLY A 252 -45.60 -0.57 2.53
N MET A 253 -44.54 -1.17 2.00
CA MET A 253 -43.37 -0.42 1.52
C MET A 253 -43.75 0.44 0.31
N ALA A 254 -43.94 1.74 0.53
CA ALA A 254 -43.76 2.74 -0.51
C ALA A 254 -42.26 3.03 -0.64
N TRP A 255 -41.76 3.23 -1.87
CA TRP A 255 -40.41 3.73 -2.09
C TRP A 255 -40.41 5.25 -1.89
N GLU A 256 -39.66 5.73 -0.90
CA GLU A 256 -39.49 7.17 -0.66
C GLU A 256 -38.75 7.83 -1.83
N SER A 257 -39.24 8.98 -2.28
CA SER A 257 -38.64 9.70 -3.40
C SER A 257 -37.34 10.37 -2.97
N CYS A 258 -36.30 10.33 -3.81
CA CYS A 258 -34.94 10.74 -3.42
C CYS A 258 -34.72 12.27 -3.32
N GLY A 259 -35.78 13.09 -3.35
CA GLY A 259 -35.70 14.56 -3.43
C GLY A 259 -35.56 15.29 -2.08
N ASP A 260 -35.93 14.66 -0.96
CA ASP A 260 -36.33 15.34 0.29
C ASP A 260 -35.23 16.11 1.06
N ARG A 261 -33.99 16.21 0.55
CA ARG A 261 -32.93 17.05 1.16
C ARG A 261 -32.70 18.40 0.47
N PHE A 262 -33.11 18.58 -0.78
CA PHE A 262 -32.82 19.80 -1.55
C PHE A 262 -34.13 20.50 -1.93
N THR A 263 -34.69 21.24 -0.97
CA THR A 263 -35.91 22.01 -1.17
C THR A 263 -35.61 23.35 -1.85
N ILE A 264 -36.43 23.73 -2.83
CA ILE A 264 -36.41 25.05 -3.45
C ILE A 264 -37.21 26.00 -2.54
N GLU A 265 -36.62 27.12 -2.12
CA GLU A 265 -37.26 28.09 -1.22
C GLU A 265 -38.46 28.76 -1.91
N ALA A 266 -39.66 28.62 -1.34
CA ALA A 266 -40.86 29.31 -1.83
C ALA A 266 -40.80 30.82 -1.52
N CYS A 267 -40.32 31.61 -2.49
CA CYS A 267 -40.18 33.06 -2.42
C CYS A 267 -40.43 33.72 -3.78
N LYS A 268 -40.63 35.05 -3.82
CA LYS A 268 -40.91 35.79 -5.06
C LYS A 268 -39.84 35.58 -6.14
N GLU A 269 -38.57 35.50 -5.74
CA GLU A 269 -37.47 35.28 -6.66
C GLU A 269 -37.51 33.87 -7.28
N THR A 270 -37.88 32.85 -6.51
CA THR A 270 -38.14 31.49 -7.01
C THR A 270 -39.34 31.45 -7.95
N GLU A 271 -40.43 32.16 -7.64
CA GLU A 271 -41.62 32.25 -8.51
C GLU A 271 -41.25 32.88 -9.87
N MET A 272 -40.50 33.98 -9.85
CA MET A 272 -39.95 34.63 -11.04
C MET A 272 -38.99 33.73 -11.83
N LEU A 273 -38.07 33.03 -11.14
CA LEU A 273 -37.13 32.10 -11.77
C LEU A 273 -37.84 30.90 -12.39
N ASN A 274 -38.83 30.31 -11.72
CA ASN A 274 -39.65 29.20 -12.26
C ASN A 274 -40.28 29.61 -13.59
N TYR A 275 -40.95 30.76 -13.65
CA TYR A 275 -41.54 31.26 -14.89
C TYR A 275 -40.48 31.40 -16.00
N LEU A 276 -39.36 32.10 -15.74
CA LEU A 276 -38.29 32.31 -16.72
C LEU A 276 -37.64 31.01 -17.20
N ILE A 277 -37.45 30.04 -16.29
CA ILE A 277 -36.93 28.69 -16.57
C ILE A 277 -37.88 27.91 -17.47
N GLU A 278 -39.18 27.86 -17.14
CA GLU A 278 -40.18 27.20 -17.98
C GLU A 278 -40.34 27.87 -19.35
N ARG A 279 -40.27 29.22 -19.41
CA ARG A 279 -40.36 29.96 -20.67
C ARG A 279 -39.14 29.66 -21.56
N PHE A 280 -37.94 29.54 -20.99
CA PHE A 280 -36.73 29.12 -21.70
C PHE A 280 -36.84 27.68 -22.25
N ASP A 281 -37.33 26.72 -21.44
CA ASP A 281 -37.53 25.34 -21.91
C ASP A 281 -38.63 25.22 -22.96
N SER A 282 -39.69 26.04 -22.84
CA SER A 282 -40.79 26.10 -23.81
C SER A 282 -40.29 26.42 -25.23
N VAL A 283 -39.19 27.17 -25.38
CA VAL A 283 -38.52 27.38 -26.68
C VAL A 283 -38.00 26.05 -27.26
N GLY A 284 -37.30 25.24 -26.46
CA GLY A 284 -36.77 23.94 -26.88
C GLY A 284 -37.87 22.90 -27.12
N MET A 285 -38.97 22.99 -26.38
CA MET A 285 -40.16 22.16 -26.61
C MET A 285 -40.89 22.54 -27.91
N GLU A 286 -40.88 23.81 -28.31
CA GLU A 286 -41.46 24.24 -29.59
C GLU A 286 -40.56 23.89 -30.79
N GLU A 287 -39.24 24.02 -30.65
CA GLU A 287 -38.26 23.55 -31.65
C GLU A 287 -38.40 22.04 -31.94
N LYS A 288 -38.61 21.22 -30.90
CA LYS A 288 -38.88 19.78 -31.05
C LYS A 288 -40.21 19.48 -31.75
N LYS A 289 -41.24 20.32 -31.54
CA LYS A 289 -42.58 20.15 -32.15
C LYS A 289 -42.62 20.57 -33.61
N ALA A 290 -41.91 21.63 -33.98
CA ALA A 290 -41.98 22.25 -35.30
C ALA A 290 -40.60 22.52 -35.94
N PRO A 291 -39.69 21.52 -36.03
CA PRO A 291 -38.28 21.75 -36.37
C PRO A 291 -38.08 22.41 -37.74
N LYS A 292 -38.90 22.08 -38.74
CA LYS A 292 -38.85 22.68 -40.08
C LYS A 292 -39.23 24.17 -40.12
N ILE A 293 -40.03 24.64 -39.16
CA ILE A 293 -40.45 26.05 -39.06
C ILE A 293 -39.45 26.80 -38.18
N CYS A 294 -39.03 26.19 -37.08
CA CYS A 294 -38.07 26.77 -36.14
C CYS A 294 -36.65 26.88 -36.74
N SER A 295 -36.32 26.09 -37.76
CA SER A 295 -35.09 26.23 -38.54
C SER A 295 -35.10 27.38 -39.55
N HIS A 296 -36.23 28.07 -39.77
CA HIS A 296 -36.26 29.25 -40.63
C HIS A 296 -35.49 30.40 -39.96
N PRO A 297 -34.59 31.14 -40.65
CA PRO A 297 -33.67 32.08 -39.99
C PRO A 297 -34.36 33.14 -39.12
N SER A 298 -35.49 33.70 -39.56
CA SER A 298 -36.27 34.67 -38.78
C SER A 298 -36.88 34.08 -37.50
N VAL A 299 -37.36 32.83 -37.55
CA VAL A 299 -37.95 32.12 -36.41
C VAL A 299 -36.85 31.68 -35.44
N SER A 300 -35.73 31.18 -35.97
CA SER A 300 -34.56 30.80 -35.17
C SER A 300 -33.98 32.00 -34.41
N GLN A 301 -33.86 33.17 -35.07
CA GLN A 301 -33.47 34.41 -34.41
C GLN A 301 -34.49 34.86 -33.35
N LEU A 302 -35.79 34.68 -33.59
CA LEU A 302 -36.83 35.02 -32.62
C LEU A 302 -36.78 34.10 -31.38
N LEU A 303 -36.63 32.79 -31.56
CA LEU A 303 -36.42 31.81 -30.49
C LEU A 303 -35.13 32.10 -29.70
N SER A 304 -34.05 32.51 -30.39
CA SER A 304 -32.81 32.97 -29.76
C SER A 304 -33.01 34.24 -28.94
N ASN A 305 -33.78 35.22 -29.46
CA ASN A 305 -34.14 36.44 -28.73
C ASN A 305 -34.97 36.13 -27.47
N ILE A 306 -35.92 35.19 -27.53
CA ILE A 306 -36.69 34.74 -26.35
C ILE A 306 -35.76 34.13 -25.29
N ARG A 307 -34.88 33.19 -25.67
CA ARG A 307 -33.91 32.60 -24.72
C ARG A 307 -33.00 33.65 -24.10
N SER A 308 -32.40 34.51 -24.93
CA SER A 308 -31.49 35.57 -24.50
C SER A 308 -32.18 36.55 -23.55
N GLN A 309 -33.43 36.92 -23.80
CA GLN A 309 -34.20 37.76 -22.90
C GLN A 309 -34.63 37.06 -21.60
N CYS A 310 -35.05 35.79 -21.65
CA CYS A 310 -35.36 35.01 -20.43
C CYS A 310 -34.14 34.93 -19.50
N ILE A 311 -32.95 34.71 -20.06
CA ILE A 311 -31.69 34.68 -19.30
C ILE A 311 -31.31 36.08 -18.80
N SER A 312 -31.45 37.13 -19.62
CA SER A 312 -31.16 38.51 -19.21
C SER A 312 -32.05 38.97 -18.05
N HIS A 313 -33.31 38.56 -18.03
CA HIS A 313 -34.22 38.82 -16.90
C HIS A 313 -33.92 37.92 -15.69
N ALA A 314 -33.46 36.69 -15.90
CA ALA A 314 -32.98 35.83 -14.81
C ALA A 314 -31.73 36.43 -14.12
N VAL A 315 -30.83 37.08 -14.88
CA VAL A 315 -29.70 37.85 -14.31
C VAL A 315 -30.22 38.93 -13.36
N LEU A 316 -31.18 39.76 -13.79
CA LEU A 316 -31.76 40.82 -12.94
C LEU A 316 -32.41 40.28 -11.66
N VAL A 317 -33.09 39.13 -11.73
CA VAL A 317 -33.64 38.45 -10.55
C VAL A 317 -32.53 37.95 -9.62
N LEU A 318 -31.48 37.30 -10.17
CA LEU A 318 -30.37 36.75 -9.40
C LEU A 318 -29.45 37.82 -8.77
N GLN A 319 -29.37 39.00 -9.38
CA GLN A 319 -28.73 40.17 -8.78
C GLN A 319 -29.56 40.79 -7.65
N GLY A 320 -30.84 40.43 -7.51
CA GLY A 320 -31.79 41.05 -6.60
C GLY A 320 -32.29 42.42 -7.05
N ALA A 321 -32.13 42.78 -8.33
CA ALA A 321 -32.50 44.10 -8.87
C ALA A 321 -34.00 44.37 -8.84
N LEU A 322 -34.82 43.30 -8.82
CA LEU A 322 -36.29 43.36 -8.68
C LEU A 322 -36.78 43.10 -7.24
N THR A 323 -35.88 42.72 -6.31
CA THR A 323 -36.21 42.45 -4.90
C THR A 323 -35.13 42.99 -3.95
N GLN A 324 -34.22 42.14 -3.47
CA GLN A 324 -33.06 42.47 -2.65
C GLN A 324 -31.93 41.48 -2.95
N PRO A 325 -30.64 41.91 -2.94
CA PRO A 325 -29.52 41.01 -3.19
C PRO A 325 -29.36 39.98 -2.06
N ARG A 326 -29.43 38.69 -2.41
CA ARG A 326 -29.26 37.56 -1.48
C ARG A 326 -27.82 37.08 -1.44
N SER A 327 -27.35 36.61 -0.27
CA SER A 327 -25.99 36.06 -0.09
C SER A 327 -25.87 34.56 -0.41
N GLN A 328 -26.98 33.86 -0.65
CA GLN A 328 -27.03 32.45 -1.04
C GLN A 328 -27.57 32.34 -2.47
N SER A 329 -27.05 31.39 -3.25
CA SER A 329 -27.52 31.19 -4.63
C SER A 329 -28.87 30.48 -4.67
N LEU A 330 -29.84 31.13 -5.32
CA LEU A 330 -31.15 30.54 -5.64
C LEU A 330 -31.05 29.40 -6.66
N LEU A 331 -29.98 29.33 -7.49
CA LEU A 331 -29.84 28.31 -8.53
C LEU A 331 -29.31 26.96 -8.01
N VAL A 332 -28.63 26.92 -6.86
CA VAL A 332 -28.02 25.68 -6.34
C VAL A 332 -29.06 24.59 -6.08
N PRO A 333 -30.23 24.85 -5.45
CA PRO A 333 -31.32 23.88 -5.38
C PRO A 333 -31.74 23.33 -6.75
N TYR A 334 -31.94 24.17 -7.77
CA TYR A 334 -32.31 23.72 -9.12
C TYR A 334 -31.23 22.83 -9.76
N MET A 335 -29.95 23.16 -9.58
CA MET A 335 -28.83 22.33 -10.07
C MET A 335 -28.83 20.96 -9.38
N LEU A 336 -29.05 20.91 -8.07
CA LEU A 336 -29.04 19.67 -7.30
C LEU A 336 -30.26 18.79 -7.58
N CYS A 337 -31.44 19.38 -7.77
CA CYS A 337 -32.65 18.68 -8.21
C CYS A 337 -32.65 18.30 -9.71
N ARG A 338 -31.72 18.85 -10.51
CA ARG A 338 -31.70 18.81 -11.98
C ARG A 338 -32.92 19.46 -12.66
N ASN A 339 -33.46 20.51 -12.04
CA ASN A 339 -34.60 21.29 -12.54
C ASN A 339 -34.18 22.45 -13.47
N LEU A 340 -32.95 22.45 -13.99
CA LEU A 340 -32.48 23.42 -14.99
C LEU A 340 -32.54 22.84 -16.41
N PRO A 341 -33.15 23.56 -17.38
CA PRO A 341 -33.17 23.16 -18.79
C PRO A 341 -31.77 23.08 -19.41
N TYR A 342 -31.63 22.21 -20.40
CA TYR A 342 -30.37 22.08 -21.15
C TYR A 342 -29.95 23.42 -21.76
N GLY A 343 -28.68 23.80 -21.56
CA GLY A 343 -28.12 25.07 -22.03
C GLY A 343 -28.43 26.29 -21.17
N PHE A 344 -29.38 26.26 -20.22
CA PHE A 344 -29.73 27.43 -19.39
C PHE A 344 -28.52 28.02 -18.66
N ILE A 345 -27.75 27.18 -17.96
CA ILE A 345 -26.56 27.60 -17.20
C ILE A 345 -25.40 28.03 -18.12
N GLN A 346 -25.34 27.48 -19.34
CA GLN A 346 -24.32 27.82 -20.34
C GLN A 346 -24.60 29.21 -20.95
N GLU A 347 -25.86 29.50 -21.25
CA GLU A 347 -26.30 30.80 -21.77
C GLU A 347 -26.22 31.89 -20.69
N LEU A 348 -26.56 31.57 -19.44
CA LEU A 348 -26.36 32.46 -18.28
C LEU A 348 -24.89 32.84 -18.14
N ALA A 349 -23.98 31.87 -18.22
CA ALA A 349 -22.54 32.13 -18.22
C ALA A 349 -22.10 32.93 -19.46
N ARG A 350 -22.67 32.67 -20.65
CA ARG A 350 -22.29 33.34 -21.90
C ARG A 350 -22.62 34.83 -21.90
N ILE A 351 -23.79 35.19 -21.36
CA ILE A 351 -24.24 36.57 -21.25
C ILE A 351 -23.47 37.30 -20.15
N THR A 352 -23.35 36.71 -18.96
CA THR A 352 -22.73 37.40 -17.80
C THR A 352 -21.20 37.47 -17.85
N TYR A 353 -20.50 36.58 -18.56
CA TYR A 353 -19.02 36.56 -18.60
C TYR A 353 -18.38 37.85 -19.17
N GLN A 354 -19.13 38.69 -19.89
CA GLN A 354 -18.64 40.00 -20.36
C GLN A 354 -18.59 41.06 -19.24
N GLU A 355 -19.30 40.84 -18.12
CA GLU A 355 -19.40 41.76 -16.99
C GLU A 355 -18.89 41.06 -15.71
N GLU A 356 -17.59 41.20 -15.43
CA GLU A 356 -16.91 40.39 -14.40
C GLU A 356 -17.58 40.48 -13.01
N GLU A 357 -18.05 41.66 -12.59
CA GLU A 357 -18.74 41.83 -11.31
C GLU A 357 -20.07 41.07 -11.26
N VAL A 358 -20.86 41.08 -12.34
CA VAL A 358 -22.14 40.34 -12.44
C VAL A 358 -21.88 38.84 -12.48
N PHE A 359 -20.88 38.41 -13.23
CA PHE A 359 -20.42 37.02 -13.27
C PHE A 359 -19.98 36.54 -11.88
N ARG A 360 -19.19 37.34 -11.16
CA ARG A 360 -18.78 37.07 -9.77
C ARG A 360 -19.98 37.02 -8.82
N GLN A 361 -20.90 37.99 -8.90
CA GLN A 361 -22.09 38.09 -8.06
C GLN A 361 -22.98 36.84 -8.17
N ILE A 362 -23.13 36.27 -9.36
CA ILE A 362 -23.99 35.09 -9.60
C ILE A 362 -23.24 33.78 -9.34
N PHE A 363 -22.02 33.60 -9.88
CA PHE A 363 -21.35 32.30 -9.86
C PHE A 363 -20.51 32.02 -8.61
N VAL A 364 -20.05 33.04 -7.85
CA VAL A 364 -19.35 32.78 -6.58
C VAL A 364 -20.30 32.13 -5.54
N PRO A 365 -21.55 32.62 -5.33
CA PRO A 365 -22.51 31.94 -4.47
C PRO A 365 -22.91 30.54 -4.96
N ILE A 366 -22.90 30.27 -6.28
CA ILE A 366 -23.14 28.92 -6.82
C ILE A 366 -22.01 27.97 -6.39
N LEU A 367 -20.75 28.35 -6.68
CA LEU A 367 -19.58 27.55 -6.32
C LEU A 367 -19.52 27.29 -4.80
N GLN A 368 -19.78 28.33 -3.99
CA GLN A 368 -19.84 28.19 -2.53
C GLN A 368 -20.98 27.27 -2.07
N GLY A 369 -22.16 27.38 -2.66
CA GLY A 369 -23.31 26.51 -2.34
C GLY A 369 -23.06 25.04 -2.66
N LEU A 370 -22.48 24.74 -3.83
CA LEU A 370 -22.05 23.37 -4.19
C LEU A 370 -20.97 22.84 -3.23
N GLY A 371 -20.00 23.70 -2.86
CA GLY A 371 -18.95 23.40 -1.88
C GLY A 371 -19.43 23.28 -0.43
N LEU A 372 -20.67 23.68 -0.12
CA LEU A 372 -21.35 23.39 1.15
C LEU A 372 -22.19 22.10 1.02
N ALA A 373 -22.95 21.94 -0.06
CA ALA A 373 -23.77 20.74 -0.30
C ALA A 373 -22.94 19.45 -0.23
N VAL A 374 -21.75 19.41 -0.87
CA VAL A 374 -20.87 18.23 -0.85
C VAL A 374 -20.31 17.90 0.54
N LYS A 375 -20.28 18.86 1.49
CA LYS A 375 -19.81 18.61 2.87
C LYS A 375 -20.85 17.88 3.73
N GLU A 376 -22.13 18.01 3.40
CA GLU A 376 -23.23 17.31 4.08
C GLU A 376 -23.55 15.95 3.44
N CYS A 377 -23.01 15.69 2.25
CA CYS A 377 -23.06 14.40 1.57
C CYS A 377 -22.22 13.32 2.26
N SER A 378 -22.54 12.07 1.93
CA SER A 378 -21.90 10.85 2.40
C SER A 378 -22.12 9.76 1.36
N PHE A 379 -21.38 8.66 1.43
CA PHE A 379 -21.71 7.42 0.72
C PHE A 379 -22.86 6.64 1.41
N ASP A 380 -23.52 7.20 2.42
CA ASP A 380 -24.78 6.71 2.98
C ASP A 380 -25.98 6.78 2.00
N SER A 381 -25.86 7.53 0.91
CA SER A 381 -26.93 7.80 -0.05
C SER A 381 -26.36 8.27 -1.38
N ASP A 382 -27.14 8.22 -2.46
CA ASP A 382 -26.70 8.70 -3.80
C ASP A 382 -26.51 10.23 -3.89
N ASN A 383 -26.84 10.97 -2.84
CA ASN A 383 -26.83 12.45 -2.78
C ASN A 383 -25.48 13.09 -3.13
N PHE A 384 -24.36 12.39 -2.94
CA PHE A 384 -23.02 12.90 -3.31
C PHE A 384 -22.87 13.17 -4.83
N LYS A 385 -23.67 12.51 -5.67
CA LYS A 385 -23.58 12.62 -7.13
C LYS A 385 -23.99 14.01 -7.63
N PHE A 386 -25.02 14.61 -7.05
CA PHE A 386 -25.58 15.88 -7.51
C PHE A 386 -24.59 17.06 -7.44
N PRO A 387 -23.93 17.39 -6.30
CA PRO A 387 -22.99 18.50 -6.24
C PRO A 387 -21.69 18.25 -7.02
N LEU A 388 -21.28 16.98 -7.19
CA LEU A 388 -20.13 16.62 -8.02
C LEU A 388 -20.41 16.86 -9.50
N MET A 389 -21.51 16.32 -10.02
CA MET A 389 -21.87 16.48 -11.43
C MET A 389 -22.17 17.95 -11.77
N ALA A 390 -22.89 18.67 -10.90
CA ALA A 390 -23.13 20.10 -11.07
C ALA A 390 -21.83 20.93 -11.15
N LEU A 391 -20.78 20.58 -10.38
CA LEU A 391 -19.49 21.25 -10.50
C LEU A 391 -18.70 20.79 -11.75
N ALA A 392 -18.79 19.51 -12.13
CA ALA A 392 -18.16 19.00 -13.35
C ALA A 392 -18.73 19.69 -14.60
N GLU A 393 -20.06 19.76 -14.71
CA GLU A 393 -20.79 20.45 -15.78
C GLU A 393 -20.40 21.94 -15.86
N LEU A 394 -20.29 22.64 -14.74
CA LEU A 394 -19.77 24.02 -14.70
C LEU A 394 -18.32 24.12 -15.23
N CYS A 395 -17.45 23.16 -14.89
CA CYS A 395 -16.06 23.16 -15.37
C CYS A 395 -15.94 22.83 -16.88
N GLU A 396 -16.92 22.12 -17.45
CA GLU A 396 -16.99 21.83 -18.89
C GLU A 396 -17.44 23.03 -19.73
N ILE A 397 -18.06 24.07 -19.13
CA ILE A 397 -18.39 25.33 -19.80
C ILE A 397 -17.09 25.98 -20.30
N LYS A 398 -17.02 26.15 -21.62
CA LYS A 398 -15.88 26.74 -22.35
C LYS A 398 -16.36 27.72 -23.40
N PHE A 399 -15.71 28.87 -23.51
CA PHE A 399 -15.94 29.84 -24.58
C PHE A 399 -14.64 29.99 -25.38
N VAL A 400 -14.68 29.59 -26.67
CA VAL A 400 -13.52 29.51 -27.57
C VAL A 400 -12.39 28.60 -27.05
N LYS A 401 -11.57 29.09 -26.12
CA LYS A 401 -10.46 28.36 -25.47
C LYS A 401 -10.37 28.58 -23.95
N THR A 402 -11.19 29.47 -23.38
CA THR A 402 -11.18 29.83 -21.96
C THR A 402 -12.30 29.12 -21.21
N HIS A 403 -12.01 28.57 -20.03
CA HIS A 403 -12.99 27.97 -19.12
C HIS A 403 -13.33 28.95 -17.98
N PRO A 404 -14.38 29.80 -18.11
CA PRO A 404 -14.63 30.90 -17.19
C PRO A 404 -14.91 30.44 -15.75
N MET A 405 -15.53 29.27 -15.57
CA MET A 405 -15.76 28.69 -14.24
C MET A 405 -14.46 28.21 -13.57
N CYS A 406 -13.52 27.69 -14.35
CA CYS A 406 -12.19 27.31 -13.84
C CYS A 406 -11.40 28.56 -13.42
N ASN A 407 -11.44 29.62 -14.22
CA ASN A 407 -10.82 30.92 -13.91
C ASN A 407 -11.40 31.50 -12.61
N LEU A 408 -12.73 31.55 -12.48
CA LEU A 408 -13.38 32.06 -11.28
C LEU A 408 -13.04 31.23 -10.04
N MET A 409 -13.17 29.90 -10.13
CA MET A 409 -12.90 28.97 -9.03
C MET A 409 -11.45 29.04 -8.52
N THR A 410 -10.48 29.19 -9.41
CA THR A 410 -9.06 29.35 -9.04
C THR A 410 -8.73 30.74 -8.51
N SER A 411 -9.52 31.77 -8.86
CA SER A 411 -9.42 33.12 -8.28
C SER A 411 -10.01 33.23 -6.86
N LEU A 412 -10.73 32.21 -6.36
CA LEU A 412 -11.35 32.25 -5.03
C LEU A 412 -10.27 32.34 -3.92
N PRO A 413 -10.47 33.16 -2.86
CA PRO A 413 -9.53 33.28 -1.74
C PRO A 413 -9.20 31.95 -1.02
N LEU A 414 -10.09 30.96 -1.16
CA LEU A 414 -9.96 29.62 -0.61
C LEU A 414 -9.58 28.55 -1.66
N TRP A 415 -9.05 28.92 -2.83
CA TRP A 415 -8.50 27.94 -3.78
C TRP A 415 -7.35 27.13 -3.15
N CYS A 416 -6.30 27.81 -2.70
CA CYS A 416 -5.18 27.21 -1.97
C CYS A 416 -4.81 28.10 -0.76
N PRO A 417 -5.56 28.03 0.36
CA PRO A 417 -5.34 28.91 1.50
C PRO A 417 -3.94 28.71 2.10
N LYS A 418 -3.32 29.80 2.56
CA LYS A 418 -2.07 29.74 3.33
C LYS A 418 -2.31 29.00 4.65
N SER A 419 -1.30 28.27 5.12
CA SER A 419 -1.43 27.54 6.39
C SER A 419 -1.47 28.46 7.59
N LEU A 420 -2.27 28.08 8.59
CA LEU A 420 -2.59 28.88 9.78
C LEU A 420 -1.99 28.27 11.06
N SER A 421 -1.61 26.99 11.02
CA SER A 421 -1.08 26.21 12.13
C SER A 421 -0.12 25.11 11.63
N PRO A 422 0.53 24.34 12.53
CA PRO A 422 1.34 23.18 12.14
C PRO A 422 0.56 22.03 11.46
N GLY A 423 -0.78 22.09 11.42
CA GLY A 423 -1.67 21.08 10.87
C GLY A 423 -1.97 21.23 9.37
N THR A 424 -0.92 21.48 8.60
CA THR A 424 -0.97 21.94 7.20
C THR A 424 -1.79 21.04 6.26
N GLY A 425 -1.75 19.72 6.46
CA GLY A 425 -2.52 18.76 5.67
C GLY A 425 -4.01 18.79 6.03
N ARG A 426 -4.32 18.82 7.33
CA ARG A 426 -5.70 18.89 7.83
C ARG A 426 -6.38 20.21 7.45
N GLU A 427 -5.61 21.29 7.36
CA GLU A 427 -6.05 22.58 6.86
C GLU A 427 -6.38 22.57 5.37
N VAL A 428 -5.48 22.08 4.50
CA VAL A 428 -5.76 22.09 3.05
C VAL A 428 -6.98 21.23 2.71
N GLN A 429 -7.17 20.09 3.39
CA GLN A 429 -8.39 19.28 3.27
C GLN A 429 -9.67 20.06 3.63
N ARG A 430 -9.66 20.83 4.72
CA ARG A 430 -10.89 21.46 5.27
C ARG A 430 -11.20 22.85 4.71
N LEU A 431 -10.16 23.61 4.37
CA LEU A 431 -10.25 25.04 4.03
C LEU A 431 -10.14 25.31 2.54
N SER A 432 -9.56 24.41 1.74
CA SER A 432 -9.51 24.60 0.29
C SER A 432 -10.85 24.28 -0.39
N PHE A 433 -11.11 24.89 -1.53
CA PHE A 433 -12.35 24.71 -2.29
C PHE A 433 -12.55 23.26 -2.73
N LEU A 434 -11.58 22.69 -3.46
CA LEU A 434 -11.61 21.27 -3.85
C LEU A 434 -11.43 20.31 -2.66
N GLY A 435 -10.93 20.82 -1.52
CA GLY A 435 -10.80 20.08 -0.26
C GLY A 435 -12.09 19.39 0.19
N ALA A 436 -13.21 20.07 0.00
CA ALA A 436 -14.54 19.56 0.29
C ALA A 436 -14.89 18.33 -0.56
N PHE A 437 -14.72 18.43 -1.88
CA PHE A 437 -15.11 17.40 -2.84
C PHE A 437 -14.27 16.13 -2.69
N PHE A 438 -12.96 16.25 -2.55
CA PHE A 438 -12.07 15.10 -2.31
C PHE A 438 -12.32 14.39 -0.97
N SER A 439 -12.99 15.02 0.00
CA SER A 439 -13.19 14.46 1.36
C SER A 439 -14.28 13.40 1.48
N LEU A 440 -15.06 13.11 0.43
CA LEU A 440 -16.04 12.01 0.43
C LEU A 440 -15.35 10.67 0.69
N SER A 441 -15.71 9.96 1.76
CA SER A 441 -14.92 8.83 2.25
C SER A 441 -15.77 7.67 2.75
N VAL A 442 -15.31 6.44 2.53
CA VAL A 442 -15.91 5.21 3.10
C VAL A 442 -15.26 4.79 4.43
N PHE A 443 -14.15 5.42 4.82
CA PHE A 443 -13.39 5.07 6.02
C PHE A 443 -14.14 5.57 7.28
N ALA A 444 -14.34 4.70 8.27
CA ALA A 444 -15.10 5.00 9.48
C ALA A 444 -14.43 6.03 10.42
N GLU A 445 -13.16 6.37 10.15
CA GLU A 445 -12.41 7.46 10.78
C GLU A 445 -12.74 8.83 10.16
N ASP A 446 -13.23 8.85 8.93
CA ASP A 446 -13.57 10.06 8.15
C ASP A 446 -15.07 10.34 8.23
N ASP A 447 -15.89 9.31 7.99
CA ASP A 447 -17.35 9.36 8.11
C ASP A 447 -17.89 8.07 8.77
N SER A 448 -18.51 8.22 9.95
CA SER A 448 -19.13 7.09 10.64
C SER A 448 -20.47 6.66 10.04
N LYS A 449 -21.17 7.53 9.30
CA LYS A 449 -22.50 7.23 8.71
C LYS A 449 -22.46 5.96 7.86
N VAL A 450 -21.41 5.79 7.05
CA VAL A 450 -21.16 4.59 6.23
C VAL A 450 -21.03 3.34 7.12
N GLY A 451 -20.23 3.41 8.18
CA GLY A 451 -20.02 2.29 9.13
C GLY A 451 -21.23 1.97 10.02
N ASP A 452 -22.09 2.95 10.27
CA ASP A 452 -23.33 2.81 11.04
C ASP A 452 -24.52 2.37 10.16
N LYS A 453 -24.58 2.75 8.88
CA LYS A 453 -25.60 2.27 7.92
C LYS A 453 -25.33 0.85 7.44
N TYR A 454 -24.13 0.58 6.91
CA TYR A 454 -23.88 -0.65 6.15
C TYR A 454 -23.31 -1.82 7.00
N PHE A 455 -22.65 -1.53 8.12
CA PHE A 455 -21.92 -2.54 8.90
C PHE A 455 -22.39 -2.68 10.37
N SER A 456 -23.54 -2.12 10.76
CA SER A 456 -24.05 -2.16 12.14
C SER A 456 -24.83 -3.43 12.53
N GLY A 457 -25.20 -4.26 11.55
CA GLY A 457 -26.16 -5.36 11.73
C GLY A 457 -25.71 -6.50 12.68
N PRO A 458 -26.66 -7.34 13.18
CA PRO A 458 -26.37 -8.36 14.19
C PRO A 458 -25.40 -9.47 13.74
N ALA A 459 -25.40 -9.79 12.44
CA ALA A 459 -24.51 -10.77 11.82
C ALA A 459 -23.98 -10.21 10.49
N ILE A 460 -22.76 -9.67 10.52
CA ILE A 460 -22.04 -9.26 9.32
C ILE A 460 -21.53 -10.54 8.64
N THR A 461 -22.29 -11.08 7.68
CA THR A 461 -21.83 -12.24 6.89
C THR A 461 -20.76 -11.81 5.88
N THR A 462 -19.87 -12.73 5.52
CA THR A 462 -18.80 -12.48 4.53
C THR A 462 -19.36 -12.03 3.19
N GLU A 463 -20.41 -12.68 2.69
CA GLU A 463 -21.00 -12.34 1.39
C GLU A 463 -21.75 -10.99 1.41
N ASN A 464 -22.49 -10.68 2.48
CA ASN A 464 -23.10 -9.35 2.61
C ASN A 464 -22.02 -8.25 2.67
N THR A 465 -20.91 -8.51 3.38
CA THR A 465 -19.76 -7.59 3.41
C THR A 465 -19.18 -7.35 2.01
N ARG A 466 -19.10 -8.40 1.19
CA ARG A 466 -18.60 -8.33 -0.18
C ARG A 466 -19.51 -7.50 -1.09
N VAL A 467 -20.81 -7.78 -1.11
CA VAL A 467 -21.80 -7.05 -1.94
C VAL A 467 -21.87 -5.58 -1.53
N VAL A 468 -21.89 -5.28 -0.23
CA VAL A 468 -21.80 -3.91 0.30
C VAL A 468 -20.50 -3.23 -0.13
N SER A 469 -19.36 -3.91 -0.05
CA SER A 469 -18.07 -3.34 -0.44
C SER A 469 -18.04 -3.01 -1.94
N GLN A 470 -18.58 -3.88 -2.80
CA GLN A 470 -18.68 -3.64 -4.25
C GLN A 470 -19.56 -2.42 -4.58
N SER A 471 -20.68 -2.24 -3.86
CA SER A 471 -21.54 -1.06 -3.98
C SER A 471 -20.81 0.23 -3.58
N LEU A 472 -20.12 0.22 -2.44
CA LEU A 472 -19.30 1.35 -1.97
C LEU A 472 -18.11 1.65 -2.90
N GLN A 473 -17.52 0.62 -3.53
CA GLN A 473 -16.47 0.76 -4.53
C GLN A 473 -16.99 1.39 -5.82
N HIS A 474 -18.18 1.02 -6.28
CA HIS A 474 -18.83 1.68 -7.41
C HIS A 474 -19.16 3.16 -7.12
N TYR A 475 -19.64 3.48 -5.92
CA TYR A 475 -19.85 4.87 -5.48
C TYR A 475 -18.53 5.68 -5.42
N LEU A 476 -17.46 5.09 -4.88
CA LEU A 476 -16.12 5.70 -4.89
C LEU A 476 -15.64 5.99 -6.30
N GLU A 477 -15.72 5.02 -7.21
CA GLU A 477 -15.24 5.19 -8.59
C GLU A 477 -16.07 6.21 -9.37
N SER A 478 -17.40 6.22 -9.19
CA SER A 478 -18.29 7.26 -9.72
C SER A 478 -17.89 8.65 -9.20
N ALA A 479 -17.66 8.80 -7.88
CA ALA A 479 -17.26 10.07 -7.31
C ALA A 479 -15.88 10.54 -7.81
N ARG A 480 -14.90 9.61 -7.90
CA ARG A 480 -13.55 9.88 -8.42
C ARG A 480 -13.55 10.27 -9.90
N GLY A 481 -14.45 9.70 -10.71
CA GLY A 481 -14.64 10.07 -12.11
C GLY A 481 -15.06 11.54 -12.29
N GLU A 482 -16.02 12.01 -11.50
CA GLU A 482 -16.43 13.42 -11.52
C GLU A 482 -15.33 14.35 -10.95
N MET A 483 -14.64 13.95 -9.87
CA MET A 483 -13.46 14.68 -9.38
C MET A 483 -12.34 14.78 -10.43
N PHE A 484 -12.15 13.74 -11.24
CA PHE A 484 -11.21 13.76 -12.36
C PHE A 484 -11.65 14.76 -13.42
N LYS A 485 -12.92 14.76 -13.89
CA LYS A 485 -13.42 15.77 -14.85
C LYS A 485 -13.16 17.19 -14.36
N ILE A 486 -13.49 17.47 -13.09
CA ILE A 486 -13.29 18.78 -12.45
C ILE A 486 -11.81 19.19 -12.54
N LEU A 487 -10.87 18.40 -12.01
CA LEU A 487 -9.45 18.77 -12.02
C LEU A 487 -8.84 18.78 -13.43
N HIS A 488 -9.25 17.85 -14.30
CA HIS A 488 -8.80 17.75 -15.69
C HIS A 488 -9.18 19.00 -16.49
N ASN A 489 -10.41 19.52 -16.36
CA ASN A 489 -10.83 20.73 -17.06
C ASN A 489 -10.04 21.97 -16.60
N ILE A 490 -9.72 22.08 -15.31
CA ILE A 490 -8.86 23.15 -14.77
C ILE A 490 -7.41 23.04 -15.31
N LEU A 491 -6.92 21.82 -15.58
CA LEU A 491 -5.59 21.57 -16.16
C LEU A 491 -5.55 21.71 -17.69
N LEU A 492 -6.66 21.44 -18.39
CA LEU A 492 -6.79 21.70 -19.83
C LEU A 492 -6.73 23.20 -20.12
N ASN A 493 -7.44 24.01 -19.33
CA ASN A 493 -7.47 25.45 -19.46
C ASN A 493 -6.08 26.07 -19.14
N GLY A 494 -5.48 26.73 -20.12
CA GLY A 494 -4.08 27.19 -20.03
C GLY A 494 -3.83 28.22 -18.94
N GLU A 495 -4.81 29.09 -18.67
CA GLU A 495 -4.75 30.17 -17.68
C GLU A 495 -4.72 29.63 -16.23
N THR A 496 -5.27 28.43 -15.99
CA THR A 496 -5.39 27.84 -14.66
C THR A 496 -4.44 26.67 -14.38
N ARG A 497 -3.76 26.14 -15.40
CA ARG A 497 -2.86 24.98 -15.28
C ARG A 497 -1.79 25.17 -14.20
N GLU A 498 -1.08 26.31 -14.20
CA GLU A 498 -0.07 26.63 -13.20
C GLU A 498 -0.65 26.72 -11.78
N VAL A 499 -1.83 27.34 -11.64
CA VAL A 499 -2.51 27.51 -10.36
C VAL A 499 -3.04 26.17 -9.81
N ALA A 500 -3.36 25.22 -10.70
CA ALA A 500 -3.71 23.84 -10.34
C ALA A 500 -2.48 22.98 -10.00
N LEU A 501 -1.39 23.05 -10.77
CA LEU A 501 -0.14 22.36 -10.45
C LEU A 501 0.45 22.80 -9.10
N ASN A 502 0.40 24.11 -8.81
CA ASN A 502 0.78 24.64 -7.50
C ASN A 502 -0.15 24.16 -6.37
N TYR A 503 -1.46 24.02 -6.60
CA TYR A 503 -2.38 23.42 -5.64
C TYR A 503 -2.08 21.93 -5.39
N MET A 504 -1.85 21.15 -6.45
CA MET A 504 -1.49 19.72 -6.37
C MET A 504 -0.20 19.52 -5.58
N ALA A 505 0.85 20.29 -5.90
CA ALA A 505 2.12 20.26 -5.18
C ALA A 505 1.97 20.70 -3.70
N ALA A 506 1.17 21.74 -3.43
CA ALA A 506 0.89 22.17 -2.06
C ALA A 506 0.15 21.09 -1.26
N LEU A 507 -0.78 20.34 -1.87
CA LEU A 507 -1.47 19.22 -1.22
C LEU A 507 -0.47 18.12 -0.83
N VAL A 508 0.43 17.72 -1.73
CA VAL A 508 1.48 16.73 -1.46
C VAL A 508 2.45 17.21 -0.36
N ASN A 509 3.07 18.38 -0.54
CA ASN A 509 4.08 18.91 0.38
C ASN A 509 3.55 19.13 1.80
N ARG A 510 2.26 19.52 1.96
CA ARG A 510 1.61 19.69 3.26
C ARG A 510 1.28 18.37 3.97
N ASN A 511 1.43 17.23 3.29
CA ASN A 511 1.09 15.89 3.79
C ASN A 511 2.28 14.95 3.99
N VAL A 512 3.53 15.40 3.77
CA VAL A 512 4.76 14.57 3.93
C VAL A 512 4.81 13.82 5.27
N LYS A 513 4.26 14.41 6.35
CA LYS A 513 4.14 13.76 7.66
C LYS A 513 3.36 12.42 7.66
N LYS A 514 2.55 12.10 6.63
CA LYS A 514 1.87 10.80 6.51
C LYS A 514 2.86 9.62 6.35
N ALA A 515 4.08 9.86 5.87
CA ALA A 515 5.13 8.84 5.81
C ALA A 515 5.59 8.36 7.21
N GLN A 516 5.46 9.21 8.24
CA GLN A 516 5.99 8.95 9.58
C GLN A 516 5.38 7.70 10.22
N MET A 517 6.23 6.87 10.85
CA MET A 517 5.82 5.63 11.51
C MET A 517 4.67 5.84 12.53
N GLN A 518 4.63 6.98 13.21
CA GLN A 518 3.52 7.39 14.08
C GLN A 518 3.00 8.77 13.67
N THR A 519 2.10 8.80 12.68
CA THR A 519 1.42 10.01 12.21
C THR A 519 0.42 10.55 13.25
N ASP A 520 0.39 11.87 13.49
CA ASP A 520 -0.74 12.53 14.15
C ASP A 520 -1.80 12.95 13.12
N ASP A 521 -2.99 12.32 13.18
CA ASP A 521 -4.15 12.60 12.32
C ASP A 521 -4.67 14.04 12.41
N LYS A 522 -4.28 14.81 13.43
CA LYS A 522 -4.58 16.25 13.51
C LYS A 522 -3.77 17.08 12.52
N LEU A 523 -2.60 16.59 12.09
CA LEU A 523 -1.66 17.37 11.29
C LEU A 523 -1.81 17.14 9.78
N VAL A 524 -2.36 15.99 9.39
CA VAL A 524 -2.41 15.49 8.01
C VAL A 524 -3.85 15.43 7.48
N SER A 525 -3.99 15.24 6.18
CA SER A 525 -5.26 14.91 5.53
C SER A 525 -5.63 13.44 5.75
N THR A 526 -6.92 13.12 5.71
CA THR A 526 -7.39 11.74 5.90
C THR A 526 -6.99 10.80 4.77
N ASP A 527 -7.14 9.49 5.01
CA ASP A 527 -6.78 8.47 4.05
C ASP A 527 -7.75 8.44 2.86
N GLY A 528 -9.06 8.61 3.09
CA GLY A 528 -10.04 8.72 2.01
C GLY A 528 -9.77 9.91 1.08
N PHE A 529 -9.47 11.08 1.66
CA PHE A 529 -9.07 12.28 0.90
C PHE A 529 -7.83 12.04 0.04
N MET A 530 -6.77 11.49 0.64
CA MET A 530 -5.50 11.26 -0.07
C MET A 530 -5.62 10.17 -1.15
N ILE A 531 -6.44 9.13 -0.93
CA ILE A 531 -6.70 8.07 -1.91
C ILE A 531 -7.59 8.56 -3.06
N ASN A 532 -8.58 9.42 -2.81
CA ASN A 532 -9.36 10.04 -3.88
C ASN A 532 -8.51 10.97 -4.75
N PHE A 533 -7.68 11.81 -4.12
CA PHE A 533 -6.72 12.65 -4.85
C PHE A 533 -5.73 11.80 -5.65
N LEU A 534 -5.18 10.72 -5.06
CA LEU A 534 -4.36 9.76 -5.80
C LEU A 534 -5.10 9.18 -7.00
N SER A 535 -6.35 8.72 -6.84
CA SER A 535 -7.07 8.08 -7.94
C SER A 535 -7.30 9.02 -9.13
N VAL A 536 -7.44 10.33 -8.88
CA VAL A 536 -7.47 11.35 -9.95
C VAL A 536 -6.09 11.54 -10.59
N LEU A 537 -5.01 11.58 -9.79
CA LEU A 537 -3.64 11.65 -10.31
C LEU A 537 -3.26 10.41 -11.14
N GLN A 538 -3.71 9.21 -10.75
CA GLN A 538 -3.57 7.98 -11.53
C GLN A 538 -4.26 8.11 -12.89
N GLN A 539 -5.52 8.56 -12.93
CA GLN A 539 -6.27 8.77 -14.18
C GLN A 539 -5.61 9.82 -15.09
N LEU A 540 -5.08 10.92 -14.52
CA LEU A 540 -4.25 11.89 -15.26
C LEU A 540 -2.97 11.26 -15.81
N SER A 541 -2.37 10.31 -15.06
CA SER A 541 -1.11 9.65 -15.42
C SER A 541 -1.26 8.54 -16.47
N MET A 542 -2.44 7.96 -16.67
CA MET A 542 -2.70 6.90 -17.64
C MET A 542 -2.32 7.26 -19.09
N LYS A 543 -2.25 8.56 -19.44
CA LYS A 543 -1.88 9.05 -20.78
C LYS A 543 -0.43 9.54 -20.87
N ILE A 544 0.35 9.47 -19.79
CA ILE A 544 1.75 9.88 -19.76
C ILE A 544 2.60 8.80 -20.42
N LYS A 545 3.26 9.14 -21.53
CA LYS A 545 4.30 8.29 -22.10
C LYS A 545 5.60 8.48 -21.30
N LEU A 546 6.25 7.37 -20.93
CA LEU A 546 7.47 7.41 -20.13
C LEU A 546 8.64 8.15 -20.82
N GLU A 547 8.67 8.17 -22.15
CA GLU A 547 9.61 8.98 -22.96
C GLU A 547 9.48 10.50 -22.76
N THR A 548 8.43 10.97 -22.07
CA THR A 548 8.17 12.40 -21.78
C THR A 548 8.37 12.78 -20.30
N VAL A 549 8.91 11.85 -19.49
CA VAL A 549 9.22 12.04 -18.08
C VAL A 549 10.73 12.28 -17.93
N ASP A 550 11.13 13.47 -17.44
CA ASP A 550 12.53 13.75 -17.11
C ASP A 550 12.93 13.08 -15.78
N PRO A 551 13.83 12.08 -15.77
CA PRO A 551 14.27 11.42 -14.54
C PRO A 551 15.03 12.34 -13.58
N TYR A 552 15.51 13.51 -14.03
CA TYR A 552 16.22 14.48 -13.19
C TYR A 552 15.29 15.45 -12.45
N TYR A 553 13.97 15.40 -12.68
CA TYR A 553 13.02 16.39 -12.16
C TYR A 553 13.07 16.58 -10.64
N ILE A 554 13.24 15.51 -9.84
CA ILE A 554 13.31 15.66 -8.37
C ILE A 554 14.59 16.35 -7.86
N PHE A 555 15.56 16.56 -8.74
CA PHE A 555 16.79 17.33 -8.48
C PHE A 555 16.73 18.73 -9.09
N HIS A 556 15.73 19.03 -9.93
CA HIS A 556 15.58 20.27 -10.69
C HIS A 556 15.29 21.48 -9.78
N PRO A 557 15.89 22.67 -9.99
CA PRO A 557 15.67 23.85 -9.14
C PRO A 557 14.20 24.29 -9.03
N HIS A 558 13.43 24.17 -10.11
CA HIS A 558 11.98 24.46 -10.14
C HIS A 558 11.10 23.24 -9.81
N CYS A 559 11.63 22.18 -9.19
CA CYS A 559 10.81 21.06 -8.74
C CYS A 559 9.82 21.52 -7.68
N ARG A 560 8.52 21.30 -7.90
CA ARG A 560 7.47 21.71 -6.94
C ARG A 560 7.36 20.77 -5.72
N LEU A 561 8.11 19.67 -5.69
CA LEU A 561 8.08 18.66 -4.62
C LEU A 561 9.22 18.88 -3.62
N HIS A 562 8.88 18.96 -2.33
CA HIS A 562 9.86 19.19 -1.27
C HIS A 562 10.50 17.87 -0.80
N VAL A 563 11.53 17.40 -1.52
CA VAL A 563 12.32 16.22 -1.12
C VAL A 563 13.40 16.63 -0.13
N SER A 564 13.39 16.08 1.09
CA SER A 564 14.37 16.48 2.12
C SER A 564 15.80 16.06 1.74
N PRO A 565 16.82 16.93 1.89
CA PRO A 565 18.23 16.52 1.82
C PRO A 565 18.64 15.50 2.89
N GLU A 566 17.81 15.32 3.93
CA GLU A 566 17.99 14.34 5.01
C GLU A 566 17.33 12.98 4.70
N GLU A 567 16.53 12.89 3.63
CA GLU A 567 15.90 11.64 3.17
C GLU A 567 16.96 10.61 2.77
N THR A 568 16.81 9.35 3.20
CA THR A 568 17.78 8.29 2.87
C THR A 568 17.77 7.99 1.37
N ARG A 569 18.95 7.71 0.80
CA ARG A 569 19.15 7.58 -0.66
C ARG A 569 19.67 6.20 -1.02
N LEU A 570 19.23 5.68 -2.17
CA LEU A 570 19.49 4.31 -2.62
C LEU A 570 20.97 3.92 -2.54
N LYS A 571 21.89 4.83 -2.84
CA LYS A 571 23.33 4.61 -2.66
C LYS A 571 24.09 5.77 -2.02
N ALA A 572 23.79 7.01 -2.43
CA ALA A 572 24.62 8.18 -2.12
C ALA A 572 24.67 8.53 -0.63
N THR A 573 25.80 9.06 -0.15
CA THR A 573 25.82 9.80 1.12
C THR A 573 25.13 11.17 0.98
N MET A 574 24.77 11.78 2.12
CA MET A 574 24.29 13.17 2.15
C MET A 574 25.33 14.16 1.60
N GLU A 575 26.62 13.86 1.75
CA GLU A 575 27.73 14.71 1.27
C GLU A 575 27.95 14.56 -0.23
N GLU A 576 27.92 13.33 -0.77
CA GLU A 576 27.88 13.06 -2.21
C GLU A 576 26.68 13.75 -2.87
N LEU A 577 25.48 13.65 -2.27
CA LEU A 577 24.27 14.29 -2.77
C LEU A 577 24.43 15.81 -2.83
N LYS A 578 24.89 16.45 -1.74
CA LYS A 578 25.12 17.91 -1.69
C LYS A 578 26.16 18.35 -2.72
N THR A 579 27.24 17.59 -2.88
CA THR A 579 28.32 17.87 -3.84
C THR A 579 27.82 17.75 -5.27
N TRP A 580 27.12 16.66 -5.61
CA TRP A 580 26.57 16.46 -6.95
C TRP A 580 25.48 17.47 -7.31
N LEU A 581 24.59 17.83 -6.37
CA LEU A 581 23.60 18.90 -6.63
C LEU A 581 24.27 20.25 -6.92
N ALA A 582 25.39 20.57 -6.25
CA ALA A 582 26.19 21.75 -6.59
C ALA A 582 26.85 21.65 -7.98
N GLU A 583 27.42 20.48 -8.35
CA GLU A 583 27.92 20.21 -9.72
C GLU A 583 26.83 20.35 -10.80
N MET A 584 25.57 20.08 -10.45
CA MET A 584 24.42 20.21 -11.34
C MET A 584 23.92 21.65 -11.44
N TYR A 585 23.75 22.36 -10.32
CA TYR A 585 23.24 23.75 -10.32
C TYR A 585 24.21 24.76 -10.94
N ASN A 586 25.51 24.46 -10.97
CA ASN A 586 26.51 25.24 -11.69
C ASN A 586 26.42 25.12 -13.22
N ASP A 587 25.63 24.17 -13.76
CA ASP A 587 25.45 23.98 -15.20
C ASP A 587 23.95 23.78 -15.55
N PRO A 588 23.21 24.88 -15.77
CA PRO A 588 21.80 24.82 -16.14
C PRO A 588 21.50 24.05 -17.45
N SER A 589 22.50 23.81 -18.32
CA SER A 589 22.27 23.10 -19.59
C SER A 589 21.93 21.61 -19.42
N LYS A 590 22.22 21.04 -18.24
CA LYS A 590 21.91 19.65 -17.88
C LYS A 590 20.45 19.41 -17.49
N PHE A 591 19.65 20.47 -17.33
CA PHE A 591 18.27 20.40 -16.88
C PHE A 591 17.30 20.72 -18.02
N SER A 592 16.25 19.92 -18.19
CA SER A 592 15.16 20.25 -19.12
C SER A 592 14.07 21.05 -18.40
N GLU A 593 13.40 21.95 -19.12
CA GLU A 593 12.26 22.69 -18.58
C GLU A 593 11.14 21.70 -18.17
N PRO A 594 10.69 21.68 -16.90
CA PRO A 594 9.67 20.76 -16.44
C PRO A 594 8.37 20.91 -17.22
N LYS A 595 7.86 19.78 -17.73
CA LYS A 595 6.60 19.73 -18.48
C LYS A 595 5.55 18.97 -17.68
N PHE A 596 4.28 19.29 -17.90
CA PHE A 596 3.15 18.64 -17.25
C PHE A 596 3.23 17.11 -17.12
N PRO A 597 3.67 16.31 -18.14
CA PRO A 597 3.80 14.86 -17.97
C PRO A 597 4.85 14.46 -16.93
N THR A 598 5.96 15.19 -16.85
CA THR A 598 6.99 14.99 -15.81
C THR A 598 6.45 15.39 -14.44
N GLU A 599 5.91 16.60 -14.31
CA GLU A 599 5.38 17.11 -13.03
C GLU A 599 4.27 16.22 -12.48
N CYS A 600 3.30 15.86 -13.33
CA CYS A 600 2.18 15.00 -12.96
C CYS A 600 2.66 13.60 -12.55
N PHE A 601 3.60 13.00 -13.27
CA PHE A 601 4.15 11.69 -12.92
C PHE A 601 4.76 11.68 -11.51
N PHE A 602 5.62 12.64 -11.19
CA PHE A 602 6.24 12.71 -9.86
C PHE A 602 5.26 13.15 -8.76
N LEU A 603 4.26 13.99 -9.06
CA LEU A 603 3.15 14.27 -8.15
C LEU A 603 2.36 12.99 -7.82
N THR A 604 2.09 12.13 -8.80
CA THR A 604 1.43 10.83 -8.61
C THR A 604 2.28 9.89 -7.74
N LEU A 605 3.59 9.80 -7.98
CA LEU A 605 4.52 8.98 -7.19
C LEU A 605 4.61 9.42 -5.73
N HIS A 606 4.77 10.72 -5.46
CA HIS A 606 4.81 11.22 -4.08
C HIS A 606 3.44 11.13 -3.39
N THR A 607 2.33 11.22 -4.15
CA THR A 607 0.99 10.96 -3.59
C THR A 607 0.78 9.48 -3.29
N HIS A 608 1.30 8.55 -4.10
CA HIS A 608 1.34 7.10 -3.85
C HIS A 608 1.94 6.79 -2.47
N HIS A 609 3.17 7.27 -2.24
CA HIS A 609 3.89 7.16 -0.97
C HIS A 609 3.06 7.66 0.23
N LEU A 610 2.43 8.83 0.10
CA LEU A 610 1.70 9.49 1.19
C LEU A 610 0.24 9.03 1.37
N SER A 611 -0.26 8.08 0.58
CA SER A 611 -1.66 7.63 0.62
C SER A 611 -1.80 6.13 0.82
N ILE A 612 -1.25 5.31 -0.09
CA ILE A 612 -1.45 3.86 -0.11
C ILE A 612 -0.79 3.22 1.11
N LEU A 613 0.51 3.45 1.30
CA LEU A 613 1.27 2.76 2.34
C LEU A 613 0.88 3.19 3.77
N PRO A 614 0.61 4.47 4.08
CA PRO A 614 -0.01 4.86 5.35
C PRO A 614 -1.35 4.13 5.58
N GLY A 615 -2.17 3.97 4.54
CA GLY A 615 -3.39 3.16 4.57
C GLY A 615 -3.13 1.68 4.88
N CYS A 616 -2.20 1.04 4.17
CA CYS A 616 -1.80 -0.36 4.37
C CYS A 616 -1.23 -0.59 5.78
N ARG A 617 -0.30 0.27 6.24
CA ARG A 617 0.29 0.27 7.59
C ARG A 617 -0.80 0.40 8.65
N ARG A 618 -1.78 1.30 8.46
CA ARG A 618 -2.94 1.50 9.34
C ARG A 618 -3.89 0.30 9.35
N TYR A 619 -4.15 -0.31 8.20
CA TYR A 619 -4.94 -1.53 8.07
C TYR A 619 -4.32 -2.72 8.82
N ILE A 620 -3.02 -2.96 8.65
CA ILE A 620 -2.29 -4.03 9.35
C ILE A 620 -2.28 -3.79 10.88
N ARG A 621 -2.16 -2.54 11.33
CA ARG A 621 -2.29 -2.18 12.76
C ARG A 621 -3.70 -2.43 13.29
N ARG A 622 -4.73 -2.08 12.53
CA ARG A 622 -6.14 -2.34 12.87
C ARG A 622 -6.40 -3.85 13.01
N LEU A 623 -5.87 -4.68 12.12
CA LEU A 623 -5.96 -6.15 12.23
C LEU A 623 -5.24 -6.69 13.47
N ARG A 624 -4.05 -6.18 13.82
CA ARG A 624 -3.35 -6.54 15.06
C ARG A 624 -4.20 -6.20 16.30
N ALA A 625 -4.71 -4.98 16.38
CA ALA A 625 -5.56 -4.53 17.48
C ALA A 625 -6.87 -5.34 17.61
N ILE A 626 -7.47 -5.79 16.50
CA ILE A 626 -8.64 -6.68 16.51
C ILE A 626 -8.28 -8.05 17.10
N ARG A 627 -7.15 -8.65 16.69
CA ARG A 627 -6.70 -9.96 17.22
C ARG A 627 -6.40 -9.89 18.72
N GLU A 628 -5.66 -8.88 19.15
CA GLU A 628 -5.31 -8.67 20.56
C GLU A 628 -6.55 -8.42 21.43
N LEU A 629 -7.47 -7.56 20.99
CA LEU A 629 -8.68 -7.26 21.75
C LEU A 629 -9.69 -8.42 21.75
N ASN A 630 -9.74 -9.25 20.71
CA ASN A 630 -10.48 -10.52 20.72
C ASN A 630 -9.93 -11.46 21.80
N ARG A 631 -8.61 -11.68 21.81
CA ARG A 631 -7.93 -12.51 22.82
C ARG A 631 -8.26 -12.03 24.24
N THR A 632 -8.14 -10.73 24.53
CA THR A 632 -8.50 -10.21 25.86
C THR A 632 -10.00 -10.33 26.18
N VAL A 633 -10.89 -10.25 25.18
CA VAL A 633 -12.33 -10.53 25.36
C VAL A 633 -12.59 -12.02 25.63
N GLU A 634 -11.73 -12.94 25.18
CA GLU A 634 -11.82 -14.38 25.43
C GLU A 634 -11.20 -14.76 26.78
N GLU A 635 -9.99 -14.27 27.09
CA GLU A 635 -9.33 -14.39 28.40
C GLU A 635 -10.28 -13.94 29.54
N LEU A 636 -10.97 -12.81 29.37
CA LEU A 636 -11.92 -12.29 30.35
C LEU A 636 -13.23 -13.10 30.46
N LYS A 637 -13.71 -13.76 29.39
CA LYS A 637 -14.84 -14.70 29.46
C LYS A 637 -14.43 -15.98 30.19
N ASN A 638 -13.31 -16.55 29.79
CA ASN A 638 -12.85 -17.87 30.24
C ASN A 638 -12.47 -17.83 31.74
N SER A 639 -12.02 -16.68 32.22
CA SER A 639 -11.78 -16.41 33.64
C SER A 639 -13.03 -15.99 34.45
N GLU A 640 -14.24 -15.91 33.86
CA GLU A 640 -15.43 -15.38 34.56
C GLU A 640 -15.66 -16.05 35.92
N SER A 641 -15.54 -17.38 36.00
CA SER A 641 -15.68 -18.15 37.25
C SER A 641 -14.72 -17.73 38.37
N GLN A 642 -13.56 -17.17 38.04
CA GLN A 642 -12.54 -16.75 39.01
C GLN A 642 -12.81 -15.35 39.58
N TRP A 643 -13.54 -14.49 38.85
CA TRP A 643 -13.72 -13.08 39.23
C TRP A 643 -15.18 -12.64 39.39
N LYS A 644 -16.17 -13.41 38.95
CA LYS A 644 -17.61 -13.05 38.94
C LYS A 644 -18.16 -12.63 40.30
N ASP A 645 -17.62 -13.22 41.36
CA ASP A 645 -18.01 -13.04 42.77
C ASP A 645 -16.95 -12.25 43.58
N SER A 646 -15.91 -11.76 42.91
CA SER A 646 -14.90 -10.86 43.50
C SER A 646 -15.47 -9.46 43.74
N PRO A 647 -14.96 -8.69 44.73
CA PRO A 647 -15.23 -7.24 44.83
C PRO A 647 -14.93 -6.46 43.54
N LEU A 648 -14.02 -6.95 42.68
CA LEU A 648 -13.69 -6.36 41.38
C LEU A 648 -14.64 -6.75 40.23
N ALA A 649 -15.62 -7.62 40.47
CA ALA A 649 -16.48 -8.18 39.42
C ALA A 649 -17.24 -7.13 38.60
N SER A 650 -17.65 -6.02 39.22
CA SER A 650 -18.29 -4.91 38.51
C SER A 650 -17.33 -4.28 37.48
N ARG A 651 -16.08 -4.03 37.90
CA ARG A 651 -15.01 -3.49 37.04
C ARG A 651 -14.68 -4.43 35.88
N HIS A 652 -14.64 -5.75 36.12
CA HIS A 652 -14.40 -6.73 35.05
C HIS A 652 -15.59 -6.84 34.08
N ARG A 653 -16.84 -6.83 34.57
CA ARG A 653 -18.03 -6.75 33.71
C ARG A 653 -18.04 -5.49 32.85
N GLU A 654 -17.66 -4.34 33.41
CA GLU A 654 -17.56 -3.10 32.65
C GLU A 654 -16.41 -3.12 31.64
N MET A 655 -15.22 -3.62 32.03
CA MET A 655 -14.07 -3.78 31.13
C MET A 655 -14.41 -4.69 29.95
N LEU A 656 -15.05 -5.85 30.21
CA LEU A 656 -15.52 -6.75 29.16
C LEU A 656 -16.55 -6.09 28.24
N LYS A 657 -17.45 -5.23 28.77
CA LYS A 657 -18.39 -4.42 27.96
C LYS A 657 -17.65 -3.41 27.08
N ARG A 658 -16.69 -2.66 27.64
CA ARG A 658 -15.86 -1.69 26.91
C ARG A 658 -15.07 -2.37 25.79
N CYS A 659 -14.37 -3.48 26.07
CA CYS A 659 -13.62 -4.24 25.08
C CYS A 659 -14.51 -4.80 23.96
N LYS A 660 -15.67 -5.38 24.28
CA LYS A 660 -16.66 -5.84 23.28
C LYS A 660 -17.17 -4.69 22.39
N THR A 661 -17.40 -3.49 22.95
CA THR A 661 -17.84 -2.32 22.18
C THR A 661 -16.73 -1.77 21.28
N GLN A 662 -15.49 -1.66 21.79
CA GLN A 662 -14.33 -1.22 21.00
C GLN A 662 -14.02 -2.21 19.87
N LEU A 663 -14.10 -3.52 20.14
CA LEU A 663 -13.99 -4.58 19.13
C LEU A 663 -15.04 -4.41 18.02
N LYS A 664 -16.33 -4.21 18.39
CA LYS A 664 -17.39 -3.90 17.41
C LYS A 664 -17.14 -2.62 16.61
N LYS A 665 -16.47 -1.60 17.18
CA LYS A 665 -16.05 -0.42 16.40
C LYS A 665 -14.92 -0.76 15.42
N LEU A 666 -13.89 -1.47 15.87
CA LEU A 666 -12.74 -1.85 15.04
C LEU A 666 -13.12 -2.79 13.89
N VAL A 667 -13.99 -3.76 14.10
CA VAL A 667 -14.47 -4.67 13.04
C VAL A 667 -15.23 -3.92 11.95
N ARG A 668 -16.07 -2.93 12.30
CA ARG A 668 -16.79 -2.09 11.32
C ARG A 668 -15.85 -1.16 10.57
N SER A 669 -14.93 -0.52 11.28
CA SER A 669 -13.83 0.27 10.71
C SER A 669 -12.92 -0.56 9.79
N LYS A 670 -12.75 -1.87 10.06
CA LYS A 670 -12.05 -2.82 9.16
C LYS A 670 -12.85 -3.07 7.89
N ALA A 671 -14.16 -3.33 7.97
CA ALA A 671 -15.01 -3.52 6.79
C ALA A 671 -15.09 -2.27 5.89
N CYS A 672 -15.21 -1.09 6.49
CA CYS A 672 -15.07 0.20 5.80
C CYS A 672 -13.72 0.33 5.05
N ALA A 673 -12.63 -0.09 5.68
CA ALA A 673 -11.30 -0.05 5.08
C ALA A 673 -11.08 -1.16 4.02
N ASP A 674 -11.74 -2.32 4.12
CA ASP A 674 -11.75 -3.33 3.06
C ASP A 674 -12.32 -2.71 1.77
N ALA A 675 -13.51 -2.08 1.87
CA ALA A 675 -14.16 -1.45 0.72
C ALA A 675 -13.28 -0.36 0.09
N GLY A 676 -12.67 0.51 0.90
CA GLY A 676 -11.87 1.65 0.40
C GLY A 676 -10.45 1.34 -0.06
N LEU A 677 -9.83 0.24 0.41
CA LEU A 677 -8.41 -0.06 0.22
C LEU A 677 -8.13 -1.39 -0.49
N LEU A 678 -9.08 -2.34 -0.49
CA LEU A 678 -8.99 -3.63 -1.21
C LEU A 678 -9.84 -3.64 -2.48
N ASP A 679 -10.11 -2.47 -3.05
CA ASP A 679 -10.67 -2.29 -4.39
C ASP A 679 -9.66 -2.77 -5.44
N GLU A 680 -10.00 -3.82 -6.19
CA GLU A 680 -9.11 -4.34 -7.22
C GLU A 680 -8.80 -3.32 -8.32
N ASN A 681 -9.68 -2.36 -8.60
CA ASN A 681 -9.44 -1.37 -9.65
C ASN A 681 -8.39 -0.34 -9.20
N LEU A 682 -8.50 0.14 -7.95
CA LEU A 682 -7.45 0.93 -7.30
C LEU A 682 -6.12 0.16 -7.26
N LEU A 683 -6.13 -1.11 -6.84
CA LEU A 683 -4.90 -1.93 -6.73
C LEU A 683 -4.27 -2.23 -8.11
N ARG A 684 -5.06 -2.48 -9.16
CA ARG A 684 -4.60 -2.62 -10.55
C ARG A 684 -3.92 -1.34 -11.03
N ARG A 685 -4.56 -0.18 -10.84
CA ARG A 685 -3.97 1.13 -11.16
C ARG A 685 -2.67 1.38 -10.39
N CYS A 686 -2.58 0.90 -9.14
CA CYS A 686 -1.35 0.99 -8.37
C CYS A 686 -0.21 0.13 -8.95
N LEU A 687 -0.47 -1.13 -9.34
CA LEU A 687 0.55 -1.96 -10.01
C LEU A 687 0.98 -1.37 -11.34
N GLN A 688 0.03 -0.88 -12.15
CA GLN A 688 0.31 -0.25 -13.44
C GLN A 688 1.19 1.00 -13.28
N PHE A 689 0.89 1.86 -12.30
CA PHE A 689 1.73 3.02 -12.02
C PHE A 689 3.11 2.64 -11.48
N TYR A 690 3.21 1.67 -10.56
CA TYR A 690 4.52 1.20 -10.08
C TYR A 690 5.33 0.50 -11.20
N SER A 691 4.70 -0.16 -12.17
CA SER A 691 5.36 -0.65 -13.39
C SER A 691 6.01 0.49 -14.18
N MET A 692 5.32 1.63 -14.37
CA MET A 692 5.92 2.81 -15.02
C MET A 692 7.12 3.38 -14.22
N VAL A 693 7.03 3.40 -12.89
CA VAL A 693 8.13 3.83 -12.00
C VAL A 693 9.32 2.88 -12.09
N ILE A 694 9.06 1.57 -12.12
CA ILE A 694 10.06 0.52 -12.32
C ILE A 694 10.74 0.68 -13.68
N GLN A 695 9.98 0.87 -14.76
CA GLN A 695 10.53 1.12 -16.10
C GLN A 695 11.43 2.36 -16.13
N LEU A 696 11.11 3.42 -15.37
CA LEU A 696 11.96 4.61 -15.25
C LEU A 696 13.27 4.27 -14.54
N ILE A 697 13.18 3.61 -13.38
CA ILE A 697 14.33 3.22 -12.55
C ILE A 697 15.26 2.27 -13.30
N LEU A 698 14.73 1.27 -14.00
CA LEU A 698 15.53 0.33 -14.78
C LEU A 698 16.21 1.01 -15.97
N ARG A 699 15.56 1.94 -16.67
CA ARG A 699 16.21 2.77 -17.72
C ARG A 699 17.27 3.73 -17.18
N MET A 700 17.15 4.20 -15.94
CA MET A 700 18.19 5.00 -15.26
C MET A 700 19.42 4.17 -14.87
N VAL A 701 19.25 2.85 -14.71
CA VAL A 701 20.31 1.90 -14.33
C VAL A 701 20.98 1.28 -15.56
N ASP A 702 20.20 0.85 -16.55
CA ASP A 702 20.65 0.27 -17.81
C ASP A 702 19.80 0.79 -18.99
N PRO A 703 20.36 1.65 -19.86
CA PRO A 703 19.67 2.12 -21.07
C PRO A 703 19.25 1.01 -22.06
N ALA A 704 19.77 -0.22 -21.92
CA ALA A 704 19.36 -1.36 -22.76
C ALA A 704 17.99 -1.96 -22.38
N TYR A 705 17.36 -1.51 -21.28
CA TYR A 705 16.03 -1.98 -20.85
C TYR A 705 14.99 -1.88 -21.99
N PRO A 706 14.22 -2.96 -22.30
CA PRO A 706 14.01 -4.16 -21.49
C PRO A 706 15.04 -5.29 -21.66
N HIS A 707 15.99 -5.18 -22.60
CA HIS A 707 16.98 -6.22 -22.91
C HIS A 707 18.24 -6.12 -22.04
N MET A 708 18.05 -5.96 -20.73
CA MET A 708 19.13 -5.85 -19.74
C MET A 708 19.97 -7.12 -19.67
N SER A 709 21.23 -6.97 -19.26
CA SER A 709 22.13 -8.09 -18.95
C SER A 709 22.75 -7.93 -17.56
N LEU A 710 23.22 -9.04 -16.98
CA LEU A 710 23.86 -9.07 -15.66
C LEU A 710 25.25 -9.73 -15.76
N PRO A 711 26.24 -9.29 -14.95
CA PRO A 711 26.15 -8.24 -13.93
C PRO A 711 26.01 -6.83 -14.54
N LEU A 712 25.36 -5.92 -13.79
CA LEU A 712 25.29 -4.50 -14.16
C LEU A 712 26.66 -3.82 -14.11
N ASN A 713 26.75 -2.63 -14.70
CA ASN A 713 27.93 -1.76 -14.61
C ASN A 713 28.36 -1.55 -13.13
N PRO A 714 29.63 -1.74 -12.76
CA PRO A 714 30.11 -1.40 -11.41
C PRO A 714 30.01 0.11 -11.09
N GLU A 715 30.08 0.99 -12.10
CA GLU A 715 29.88 2.43 -11.94
C GLU A 715 28.38 2.76 -11.88
N ILE A 716 27.87 3.00 -10.67
CA ILE A 716 26.46 3.30 -10.41
C ILE A 716 26.16 4.75 -10.84
N PRO A 717 25.14 5.01 -11.69
CA PRO A 717 24.78 6.37 -12.11
C PRO A 717 24.43 7.28 -10.92
N LYS A 718 25.06 8.47 -10.82
CA LYS A 718 24.82 9.44 -9.72
C LYS A 718 23.33 9.77 -9.54
N SER A 719 22.58 9.87 -10.64
CA SER A 719 21.14 10.16 -10.64
C SER A 719 20.28 9.06 -10.03
N PHE A 720 20.62 7.77 -10.24
CA PHE A 720 20.00 6.65 -9.54
C PHE A 720 20.43 6.61 -8.07
N ALA A 721 21.74 6.76 -7.80
CA ALA A 721 22.31 6.74 -6.45
C ALA A 721 21.68 7.78 -5.51
N ALA A 722 21.26 8.92 -6.07
CA ALA A 722 20.64 10.05 -5.38
C ALA A 722 19.11 9.95 -5.22
N LEU A 723 18.42 8.93 -5.76
CA LEU A 723 16.99 8.72 -5.55
C LEU A 723 16.69 8.39 -4.07
N PRO A 724 15.53 8.81 -3.51
CA PRO A 724 15.08 8.38 -2.19
C PRO A 724 14.91 6.86 -2.09
N GLU A 725 15.23 6.25 -0.95
CA GLU A 725 15.07 4.80 -0.75
C GLU A 725 13.61 4.33 -0.93
N PHE A 726 12.64 5.18 -0.58
CA PHE A 726 11.22 4.85 -0.70
C PHE A 726 10.77 4.59 -2.15
N TYR A 727 11.53 5.01 -3.16
CA TYR A 727 11.21 4.71 -4.57
C TYR A 727 11.28 3.21 -4.89
N ILE A 728 12.05 2.43 -4.12
CA ILE A 728 12.12 0.97 -4.19
C ILE A 728 11.36 0.34 -3.02
N GLU A 729 11.40 0.96 -1.83
CA GLU A 729 10.69 0.43 -0.64
C GLU A 729 9.17 0.37 -0.85
N ASP A 730 8.59 1.39 -1.49
CA ASP A 730 7.15 1.50 -1.70
C ASP A 730 6.59 0.37 -2.56
N VAL A 731 7.33 0.01 -3.61
CA VAL A 731 7.01 -1.12 -4.51
C VAL A 731 7.00 -2.41 -3.70
N ALA A 732 8.05 -2.66 -2.91
CA ALA A 732 8.18 -3.88 -2.14
C ALA A 732 7.10 -4.00 -1.05
N GLU A 733 6.85 -2.94 -0.27
CA GLU A 733 5.82 -2.97 0.78
C GLU A 733 4.40 -3.08 0.20
N PHE A 734 4.14 -2.47 -0.95
CA PHE A 734 2.87 -2.65 -1.67
C PHE A 734 2.69 -4.09 -2.17
N LEU A 735 3.73 -4.72 -2.72
CA LEU A 735 3.68 -6.12 -3.16
C LEU A 735 3.41 -7.08 -1.99
N LEU A 736 4.08 -6.91 -0.83
CA LEU A 736 3.81 -7.70 0.38
C LEU A 736 2.33 -7.59 0.80
N PHE A 737 1.75 -6.38 0.74
CA PHE A 737 0.33 -6.15 1.03
C PHE A 737 -0.59 -6.84 0.01
N VAL A 738 -0.31 -6.71 -1.30
CA VAL A 738 -1.10 -7.33 -2.37
C VAL A 738 -1.05 -8.87 -2.28
N VAL A 739 0.13 -9.47 -2.10
CA VAL A 739 0.29 -10.93 -1.97
C VAL A 739 -0.50 -11.50 -0.78
N GLN A 740 -0.58 -10.75 0.33
CA GLN A 740 -1.33 -11.16 1.51
C GLN A 740 -2.85 -11.03 1.32
N TYR A 741 -3.34 -9.86 0.85
CA TYR A 741 -4.76 -9.53 0.89
C TYR A 741 -5.50 -9.62 -0.45
N SER A 742 -4.83 -9.47 -1.59
CA SER A 742 -5.46 -9.44 -2.93
C SER A 742 -4.56 -9.98 -4.05
N PRO A 743 -4.00 -11.21 -3.94
CA PRO A 743 -3.03 -11.75 -4.90
C PRO A 743 -3.60 -11.92 -6.31
N GLN A 744 -4.92 -11.93 -6.50
CA GLN A 744 -5.56 -11.97 -7.81
C GLN A 744 -5.29 -10.73 -8.69
N VAL A 745 -4.71 -9.68 -8.11
CA VAL A 745 -4.26 -8.48 -8.85
C VAL A 745 -2.89 -8.70 -9.52
N LEU A 746 -2.15 -9.77 -9.18
CA LEU A 746 -0.84 -10.12 -9.76
C LEU A 746 -0.93 -10.88 -11.11
N TYR A 747 -2.09 -10.91 -11.76
CA TYR A 747 -2.30 -11.52 -13.08
C TYR A 747 -2.25 -10.52 -14.25
N GLU A 748 -1.98 -9.25 -13.98
CA GLU A 748 -1.89 -8.15 -14.96
C GLU A 748 -0.63 -8.25 -15.86
N PRO A 749 -0.66 -7.80 -17.13
CA PRO A 749 0.51 -7.85 -18.02
C PRO A 749 1.73 -7.07 -17.52
N CYS A 750 1.51 -5.94 -16.84
CA CYS A 750 2.57 -5.07 -16.29
C CYS A 750 3.47 -5.74 -15.23
N VAL A 751 3.09 -6.92 -14.74
CA VAL A 751 3.82 -7.69 -13.74
C VAL A 751 5.18 -8.20 -14.28
N GLN A 752 5.39 -8.26 -15.61
CA GLN A 752 6.69 -8.59 -16.20
C GLN A 752 7.80 -7.59 -15.82
N ASP A 753 7.48 -6.30 -15.72
CA ASP A 753 8.42 -5.26 -15.28
C ASP A 753 8.83 -5.50 -13.82
N ILE A 754 7.85 -5.88 -12.99
CA ILE A 754 8.01 -6.16 -11.57
C ILE A 754 8.90 -7.39 -11.34
N VAL A 755 8.70 -8.47 -12.12
CA VAL A 755 9.61 -9.63 -12.15
C VAL A 755 11.03 -9.20 -12.49
N THR A 756 11.20 -8.41 -13.56
CA THR A 756 12.51 -7.94 -14.02
C THR A 756 13.21 -7.14 -12.92
N PHE A 757 12.51 -6.20 -12.29
CA PHE A 757 12.97 -5.38 -11.19
C PHE A 757 13.43 -6.17 -9.97
N LEU A 758 12.60 -7.11 -9.49
CA LEU A 758 12.91 -7.95 -8.34
C LEU A 758 14.19 -8.77 -8.61
N VAL A 759 14.27 -9.42 -9.76
CA VAL A 759 15.45 -10.21 -10.14
C VAL A 759 16.69 -9.32 -10.29
N VAL A 760 16.60 -8.18 -10.98
CA VAL A 760 17.74 -7.27 -11.21
C VAL A 760 18.32 -6.75 -9.90
N PHE A 761 17.49 -6.23 -8.98
CA PHE A 761 18.00 -5.65 -7.73
C PHE A 761 18.41 -6.67 -6.67
N ILE A 762 17.80 -7.86 -6.64
CA ILE A 762 18.29 -8.98 -5.80
C ILE A 762 19.62 -9.53 -6.32
N CYS A 763 19.86 -9.53 -7.63
CA CYS A 763 21.15 -9.91 -8.21
C CYS A 763 22.22 -8.80 -8.09
N SER A 764 21.82 -7.53 -8.13
CA SER A 764 22.73 -6.37 -8.22
C SER A 764 22.82 -5.60 -6.90
N GLN A 765 23.02 -6.34 -5.80
CA GLN A 765 22.97 -5.83 -4.42
C GLN A 765 23.88 -4.62 -4.17
N ASN A 766 24.99 -4.50 -4.91
CA ASN A 766 25.89 -3.35 -4.84
C ASN A 766 25.22 -2.01 -5.19
N TYR A 767 24.10 -2.01 -5.93
CA TYR A 767 23.35 -0.79 -6.28
C TYR A 767 22.59 -0.18 -5.08
N ILE A 768 22.25 -0.98 -4.07
CA ILE A 768 21.51 -0.54 -2.89
C ILE A 768 22.47 -0.49 -1.69
N ARG A 769 22.38 0.56 -0.87
CA ARG A 769 23.18 0.72 0.37
C ARG A 769 22.54 0.01 1.55
N ASN A 770 21.22 0.07 1.65
CA ASN A 770 20.46 -0.45 2.78
C ASN A 770 20.20 -1.98 2.62
N PRO A 771 20.82 -2.86 3.44
CA PRO A 771 20.63 -4.31 3.30
C PRO A 771 19.20 -4.74 3.65
N TYR A 772 18.48 -4.00 4.49
CA TYR A 772 17.10 -4.28 4.84
C TYR A 772 16.13 -4.05 3.67
N LEU A 773 16.47 -3.15 2.74
CA LEU A 773 15.71 -2.95 1.52
C LEU A 773 15.84 -4.15 0.59
N ILE A 774 17.06 -4.71 0.44
CA ILE A 774 17.30 -5.96 -0.29
C ILE A 774 16.58 -7.13 0.40
N ALA A 775 16.61 -7.19 1.74
CA ALA A 775 15.88 -8.20 2.51
C ALA A 775 14.37 -8.14 2.26
N LYS A 776 13.78 -6.94 2.12
CA LYS A 776 12.35 -6.76 1.77
C LYS A 776 12.04 -7.23 0.34
N LEU A 777 12.97 -7.08 -0.62
CA LEU A 777 12.81 -7.66 -1.96
C LEU A 777 12.86 -9.21 -1.92
N VAL A 778 13.75 -9.78 -1.11
CA VAL A 778 13.82 -11.24 -0.87
C VAL A 778 12.58 -11.76 -0.12
N GLU A 779 12.02 -10.98 0.80
CA GLU A 779 10.74 -11.27 1.46
C GLU A 779 9.59 -11.38 0.44
N VAL A 780 9.55 -10.53 -0.60
CA VAL A 780 8.56 -10.64 -1.69
C VAL A 780 8.70 -11.98 -2.44
N LEU A 781 9.92 -12.42 -2.78
CA LEU A 781 10.13 -13.75 -3.38
C LEU A 781 9.69 -14.88 -2.45
N PHE A 782 9.93 -14.76 -1.13
CA PHE A 782 9.50 -15.74 -0.15
C PHE A 782 7.97 -15.83 -0.03
N VAL A 783 7.26 -14.71 0.19
CA VAL A 783 5.80 -14.75 0.40
C VAL A 783 5.00 -15.10 -0.86
N THR A 784 5.62 -15.00 -2.03
CA THR A 784 4.98 -15.36 -3.31
C THR A 784 5.19 -16.84 -3.69
N ASN A 785 6.14 -17.51 -3.04
CA ASN A 785 6.51 -18.89 -3.35
C ASN A 785 5.33 -19.86 -3.17
N PRO A 786 5.13 -20.88 -4.04
CA PRO A 786 4.00 -21.80 -3.94
C PRO A 786 3.91 -22.54 -2.59
N ALA A 787 5.05 -22.78 -1.92
CA ALA A 787 5.11 -23.41 -0.61
C ALA A 787 4.56 -22.53 0.54
N VAL A 788 4.45 -21.21 0.32
CA VAL A 788 3.97 -20.22 1.29
C VAL A 788 2.58 -19.68 0.91
N GLN A 789 2.35 -19.42 -0.39
CA GLN A 789 1.10 -18.91 -0.94
C GLN A 789 0.83 -19.54 -2.31
N LEU A 790 0.07 -20.65 -2.33
CA LEU A 790 -0.31 -21.33 -3.57
C LEU A 790 -1.01 -20.40 -4.59
N ARG A 791 -1.74 -19.38 -4.11
CA ARG A 791 -2.46 -18.40 -4.95
C ARG A 791 -1.57 -17.49 -5.81
N THR A 792 -0.25 -17.47 -5.58
CA THR A 792 0.72 -16.67 -6.35
C THR A 792 1.65 -17.52 -7.22
N GLN A 793 1.37 -18.82 -7.38
CA GLN A 793 2.21 -19.76 -8.13
C GLN A 793 2.71 -19.22 -9.47
N ARG A 794 1.81 -18.73 -10.34
CA ARG A 794 2.17 -18.19 -11.66
C ARG A 794 3.16 -17.01 -11.61
N PHE A 795 3.12 -16.20 -10.56
CA PHE A 795 4.06 -15.09 -10.37
C PHE A 795 5.44 -15.58 -9.91
N SER A 796 5.48 -16.58 -9.02
CA SER A 796 6.74 -17.26 -8.66
C SER A 796 7.35 -17.94 -9.88
N GLU A 797 6.57 -18.69 -10.66
CA GLU A 797 7.01 -19.34 -11.90
C GLU A 797 7.58 -18.34 -12.93
N MET A 798 7.01 -17.13 -13.02
CA MET A 798 7.56 -16.06 -13.86
C MET A 798 8.92 -15.53 -13.36
N MET A 799 9.13 -15.45 -12.04
CA MET A 799 10.41 -15.04 -11.45
C MET A 799 11.47 -16.15 -11.52
N GLU A 800 11.10 -17.39 -11.23
CA GLU A 800 11.99 -18.55 -11.26
C GLU A 800 12.52 -18.83 -12.66
N ASN A 801 11.66 -18.74 -13.68
CA ASN A 801 12.02 -19.01 -15.07
C ASN A 801 12.50 -17.75 -15.84
N HIS A 802 12.67 -16.61 -15.16
CA HIS A 802 13.17 -15.39 -15.81
C HIS A 802 14.61 -15.58 -16.31
N PRO A 803 14.99 -15.15 -17.54
CA PRO A 803 16.31 -15.46 -18.12
C PRO A 803 17.53 -14.94 -17.31
N LEU A 804 17.35 -13.88 -16.53
CA LEU A 804 18.37 -13.38 -15.60
C LEU A 804 18.40 -14.17 -14.28
N SER A 805 17.24 -14.67 -13.84
CA SER A 805 17.08 -15.42 -12.58
C SER A 805 17.84 -16.74 -12.64
N VAL A 806 17.58 -17.52 -13.69
CA VAL A 806 18.25 -18.81 -13.98
C VAL A 806 19.78 -18.70 -13.94
N LYS A 807 20.35 -17.55 -14.33
CA LYS A 807 21.80 -17.34 -14.45
C LYS A 807 22.46 -16.70 -13.22
N GLN A 808 21.72 -15.98 -12.37
CA GLN A 808 22.34 -15.10 -11.35
C GLN A 808 21.65 -15.12 -9.98
N LEU A 809 20.39 -15.58 -9.87
CA LEU A 809 19.66 -15.53 -8.59
C LEU A 809 20.29 -16.45 -7.54
N VAL A 810 20.76 -17.64 -7.93
CA VAL A 810 21.42 -18.60 -7.04
C VAL A 810 22.73 -18.04 -6.43
N PRO A 811 23.72 -17.57 -7.21
CA PRO A 811 24.91 -16.90 -6.67
C PRO A 811 24.57 -15.69 -5.79
N ALA A 812 23.61 -14.87 -6.22
CA ALA A 812 23.21 -13.66 -5.51
C ALA A 812 22.61 -13.96 -4.14
N LEU A 813 21.73 -14.96 -4.02
CA LEU A 813 21.14 -15.35 -2.75
C LEU A 813 22.16 -16.03 -1.82
N MET A 814 23.11 -16.83 -2.32
CA MET A 814 24.22 -17.37 -1.50
C MET A 814 25.09 -16.25 -0.92
N LYS A 815 25.41 -15.25 -1.74
CA LYS A 815 26.16 -14.07 -1.32
C LYS A 815 25.38 -13.27 -0.27
N PHE A 816 24.11 -12.98 -0.51
CA PHE A 816 23.29 -12.21 0.44
C PHE A 816 23.12 -12.92 1.79
N TYR A 817 22.92 -14.24 1.79
CA TYR A 817 22.90 -15.07 3.00
C TYR A 817 24.18 -14.90 3.86
N THR A 818 25.31 -14.69 3.20
CA THR A 818 26.60 -14.42 3.85
C THR A 818 26.70 -12.96 4.32
N ASP A 819 26.39 -12.00 3.45
CA ASP A 819 26.56 -10.57 3.72
C ASP A 819 25.65 -10.07 4.88
N VAL A 820 24.49 -10.70 5.13
CA VAL A 820 23.60 -10.35 6.27
C VAL A 820 24.13 -10.78 7.65
N GLU A 821 25.34 -11.34 7.76
CA GLU A 821 25.98 -11.56 9.07
C GLU A 821 26.34 -10.26 9.80
N HIS A 822 26.51 -9.15 9.06
CA HIS A 822 26.89 -7.83 9.60
C HIS A 822 26.07 -6.72 8.94
N THR A 823 24.82 -6.48 9.37
CA THR A 823 23.97 -5.42 8.81
C THR A 823 24.20 -4.05 9.47
N GLY A 824 24.88 -4.02 10.63
CA GLY A 824 25.25 -2.81 11.37
C GLY A 824 24.13 -2.22 12.23
N ALA A 825 23.06 -3.00 12.50
CA ALA A 825 21.88 -2.55 13.23
C ALA A 825 21.72 -3.26 14.58
N THR A 826 21.08 -2.61 15.55
CA THR A 826 20.89 -3.15 16.92
C THR A 826 20.04 -4.42 17.02
N SER A 827 19.38 -4.83 15.93
CA SER A 827 18.59 -6.06 15.82
C SER A 827 19.22 -7.12 14.91
N GLU A 828 20.39 -6.86 14.31
CA GLU A 828 21.00 -7.66 13.24
C GLU A 828 21.08 -9.16 13.57
N PHE A 829 21.39 -9.47 14.83
CA PHE A 829 21.52 -10.83 15.34
C PHE A 829 20.26 -11.68 15.15
N TYR A 830 19.07 -11.10 15.30
CA TYR A 830 17.80 -11.81 15.14
C TYR A 830 17.30 -11.75 13.69
N ASP A 831 17.42 -10.58 13.07
CA ASP A 831 16.93 -10.33 11.71
C ASP A 831 17.59 -11.27 10.69
N LYS A 832 18.90 -11.54 10.84
CA LYS A 832 19.65 -12.40 9.92
C LYS A 832 19.05 -13.79 9.79
N PHE A 833 18.58 -14.41 10.88
CA PHE A 833 18.01 -15.75 10.84
C PHE A 833 16.67 -15.78 10.10
N THR A 834 15.82 -14.75 10.23
CA THR A 834 14.59 -14.61 9.45
C THR A 834 14.88 -14.43 7.95
N ILE A 835 15.85 -13.59 7.60
CA ILE A 835 16.28 -13.40 6.21
C ILE A 835 16.84 -14.71 5.63
N ARG A 836 17.68 -15.42 6.40
CA ARG A 836 18.25 -16.72 6.02
C ARG A 836 17.19 -17.80 5.86
N TYR A 837 16.14 -17.82 6.68
CA TYR A 837 14.98 -18.69 6.52
C TYR A 837 14.22 -18.40 5.22
N HIS A 838 13.92 -17.13 4.92
CA HIS A 838 13.32 -16.74 3.62
C HIS A 838 14.16 -17.24 2.45
N ILE A 839 15.48 -17.04 2.51
CA ILE A 839 16.43 -17.50 1.50
C ILE A 839 16.41 -19.04 1.38
N SER A 840 16.48 -19.80 2.48
CA SER A 840 16.44 -21.27 2.47
C SER A 840 15.19 -21.84 1.81
N THR A 841 14.01 -21.27 2.07
CA THR A 841 12.76 -21.70 1.41
C THR A 841 12.80 -21.41 -0.10
N ILE A 842 13.29 -20.24 -0.52
CA ILE A 842 13.49 -19.92 -1.94
C ILE A 842 14.49 -20.91 -2.57
N PHE A 843 15.62 -21.20 -1.91
CA PHE A 843 16.61 -22.17 -2.37
C PHE A 843 16.03 -23.57 -2.57
N LYS A 844 15.21 -24.06 -1.64
CA LYS A 844 14.53 -25.37 -1.76
C LYS A 844 13.62 -25.43 -3.00
N SER A 845 13.00 -24.32 -3.39
CA SER A 845 12.15 -24.19 -4.59
C SER A 845 12.99 -24.07 -5.87
N LEU A 846 14.00 -23.19 -5.91
CA LEU A 846 14.93 -23.09 -7.04
C LEU A 846 15.67 -24.42 -7.31
N TRP A 847 15.99 -25.17 -6.26
CA TRP A 847 16.60 -26.50 -6.35
C TRP A 847 15.69 -27.56 -7.00
N GLN A 848 14.37 -27.41 -6.94
CA GLN A 848 13.43 -28.29 -7.65
C GLN A 848 13.30 -27.94 -9.13
N ASN A 849 13.63 -26.70 -9.52
CA ASN A 849 13.60 -26.26 -10.90
C ASN A 849 14.89 -26.64 -11.65
N MET A 850 14.78 -27.59 -12.57
CA MET A 850 15.89 -28.11 -13.40
C MET A 850 16.68 -27.02 -14.14
N GLY A 851 16.08 -25.86 -14.44
CA GLY A 851 16.77 -24.75 -15.10
C GLY A 851 17.95 -24.19 -14.30
N HIS A 852 17.86 -24.19 -12.95
CA HIS A 852 18.87 -23.62 -12.07
C HIS A 852 20.03 -24.59 -11.78
N HIS A 853 19.90 -25.88 -12.10
CA HIS A 853 20.85 -26.93 -11.72
C HIS A 853 22.27 -26.71 -12.25
N GLY A 854 22.42 -26.10 -13.44
CA GLY A 854 23.73 -25.74 -13.99
C GLY A 854 24.44 -24.68 -13.14
N THR A 855 23.77 -23.57 -12.88
CA THR A 855 24.25 -22.44 -12.06
C THR A 855 24.59 -22.86 -10.64
N PHE A 856 23.76 -23.75 -10.05
CA PHE A 856 24.09 -24.41 -8.78
C PHE A 856 25.41 -25.20 -8.87
N LEU A 857 25.56 -26.07 -9.87
CA LEU A 857 26.73 -26.94 -10.03
C LEU A 857 28.02 -26.14 -10.28
N GLU A 858 27.94 -24.99 -10.93
CA GLU A 858 29.07 -24.06 -11.13
C GLU A 858 29.55 -23.45 -9.81
N GLU A 859 28.65 -22.85 -9.01
CA GLU A 859 28.98 -22.34 -7.66
C GLU A 859 29.46 -23.46 -6.72
N PHE A 860 28.85 -24.64 -6.79
CA PHE A 860 29.24 -25.79 -5.98
C PHE A 860 30.66 -26.31 -6.25
N ASN A 861 31.15 -26.23 -7.48
CA ASN A 861 32.49 -26.69 -7.85
C ASN A 861 33.56 -25.59 -7.81
N SER A 862 33.20 -24.31 -7.95
CA SER A 862 34.15 -23.20 -8.12
C SER A 862 33.94 -22.00 -7.18
N GLY A 863 32.76 -21.89 -6.56
CA GLY A 863 32.33 -20.72 -5.81
C GLY A 863 33.01 -20.56 -4.46
N LYS A 864 33.79 -19.48 -4.31
CA LYS A 864 34.24 -19.02 -2.97
C LYS A 864 33.07 -18.61 -2.09
N GLN A 865 31.96 -18.18 -2.69
CA GLN A 865 30.72 -17.86 -1.97
C GLN A 865 30.07 -19.11 -1.39
N PHE A 866 30.07 -20.26 -2.10
CA PHE A 866 29.52 -21.49 -1.55
C PHE A 866 30.25 -21.98 -0.29
N VAL A 867 31.57 -21.82 -0.22
CA VAL A 867 32.37 -22.15 0.98
C VAL A 867 32.00 -21.25 2.17
N ARG A 868 31.76 -19.96 1.93
CA ARG A 868 31.27 -19.00 2.95
C ARG A 868 29.82 -19.27 3.36
N TYR A 869 28.97 -19.64 2.42
CA TYR A 869 27.58 -20.04 2.67
C TYR A 869 27.51 -21.29 3.57
N ILE A 870 28.31 -22.33 3.29
CA ILE A 870 28.45 -23.48 4.19
C ILE A 870 28.97 -23.05 5.57
N ASN A 871 29.95 -22.14 5.64
CA ASN A 871 30.46 -21.65 6.91
C ASN A 871 29.37 -20.96 7.77
N MET A 872 28.53 -20.12 7.15
CA MET A 872 27.39 -19.49 7.83
C MET A 872 26.34 -20.52 8.24
N LEU A 873 26.03 -21.51 7.39
CA LEU A 873 25.16 -22.63 7.76
C LEU A 873 25.69 -23.38 9.00
N ILE A 874 27.01 -23.68 9.08
CA ILE A 874 27.61 -24.33 10.27
C ILE A 874 27.42 -23.45 11.51
N ASN A 875 27.68 -22.15 11.42
CA ASN A 875 27.50 -21.20 12.53
C ASN A 875 26.03 -21.23 13.02
N ASP A 876 25.08 -21.13 12.09
CA ASP A 876 23.65 -21.02 12.41
C ASP A 876 23.07 -22.34 12.94
N THR A 877 23.43 -23.50 12.38
CA THR A 877 23.03 -24.80 12.95
C THR A 877 23.63 -25.03 14.34
N THR A 878 24.87 -24.58 14.58
CA THR A 878 25.48 -24.67 15.92
C THR A 878 24.70 -23.84 16.94
N PHE A 879 24.42 -22.57 16.64
CA PHE A 879 23.73 -21.67 17.56
C PHE A 879 22.25 -22.03 17.76
N LEU A 880 21.50 -22.21 16.65
CA LEU A 880 20.05 -22.39 16.71
C LEU A 880 19.66 -23.71 17.38
N LEU A 881 20.42 -24.79 17.18
CA LEU A 881 20.14 -26.05 17.87
C LEU A 881 20.53 -25.98 19.35
N ASP A 882 21.66 -25.38 19.72
CA ASP A 882 22.05 -25.31 21.14
C ASP A 882 21.06 -24.48 21.96
N GLU A 883 20.69 -23.29 21.49
CA GLU A 883 19.66 -22.47 22.14
C GLU A 883 18.27 -23.12 22.12
N SER A 884 17.89 -23.82 21.05
CA SER A 884 16.61 -24.56 20.99
C SER A 884 16.57 -25.68 22.02
N LEU A 885 17.62 -26.49 22.11
CA LEU A 885 17.71 -27.63 23.01
C LEU A 885 17.86 -27.17 24.46
N GLU A 886 18.62 -26.11 24.73
CA GLU A 886 18.73 -25.52 26.07
C GLU A 886 17.41 -24.85 26.52
N SER A 887 16.67 -24.20 25.61
CA SER A 887 15.33 -23.67 25.91
C SER A 887 14.32 -24.81 26.17
N LEU A 888 14.42 -25.96 25.49
CA LEU A 888 13.63 -27.14 25.81
C LEU A 888 13.94 -27.71 27.21
N LYS A 889 15.20 -27.70 27.65
CA LYS A 889 15.57 -28.09 29.04
C LYS A 889 14.91 -27.17 30.06
N ARG A 890 14.99 -25.84 29.87
CA ARG A 890 14.32 -24.85 30.75
C ARG A 890 12.81 -25.02 30.80
N ILE A 891 12.17 -25.37 29.67
CA ILE A 891 10.74 -25.73 29.61
C ILE A 891 10.48 -26.99 30.44
N HIS A 892 11.28 -28.04 30.28
CA HIS A 892 11.11 -29.31 31.00
C HIS A 892 11.29 -29.14 32.52
N GLU A 893 12.31 -28.39 32.96
CA GLU A 893 12.55 -28.06 34.37
C GLU A 893 11.32 -27.39 35.02
N VAL A 894 10.78 -26.34 34.38
CA VAL A 894 9.62 -25.63 34.93
C VAL A 894 8.34 -26.48 34.84
N GLN A 895 8.21 -27.34 33.83
CA GLN A 895 7.10 -28.31 33.74
C GLN A 895 7.12 -29.33 34.88
N GLU A 896 8.27 -29.93 35.20
CA GLU A 896 8.38 -30.88 36.33
C GLU A 896 8.23 -30.18 37.70
N GLU A 897 8.66 -28.91 37.85
CA GLU A 897 8.35 -28.10 39.03
C GLU A 897 6.85 -27.87 39.21
N MET A 898 6.14 -27.42 38.16
CA MET A 898 4.69 -27.17 38.19
C MET A 898 3.87 -28.44 38.43
N LYS A 899 4.40 -29.59 38.01
CA LYS A 899 3.82 -30.92 38.18
C LYS A 899 3.94 -31.40 39.63
N ASN A 900 4.98 -30.99 40.37
CA ASN A 900 5.10 -31.23 41.81
C ASN A 900 4.29 -30.19 42.62
N LYS A 901 2.96 -30.33 42.60
CA LYS A 901 2.01 -29.38 43.23
C LYS A 901 2.32 -29.08 44.70
N GLU A 902 2.77 -30.08 45.47
CA GLU A 902 3.08 -29.88 46.90
C GLU A 902 4.23 -28.89 47.13
N GLN A 903 5.25 -28.89 46.26
CA GLN A 903 6.32 -27.90 46.31
C GLN A 903 5.93 -26.60 45.60
N TRP A 904 5.18 -26.67 44.50
CA TRP A 904 4.73 -25.50 43.74
C TRP A 904 3.81 -24.59 44.56
N ASP A 905 2.82 -25.14 45.26
CA ASP A 905 1.86 -24.38 46.06
C ASP A 905 2.46 -23.77 47.34
N LEU A 906 3.67 -24.21 47.74
CA LEU A 906 4.47 -23.59 48.80
C LEU A 906 5.28 -22.36 48.30
N LEU A 907 5.45 -22.17 47.00
CA LEU A 907 6.16 -21.01 46.45
C LEU A 907 5.33 -19.72 46.61
N PRO A 908 5.97 -18.58 46.92
CA PRO A 908 5.31 -17.27 46.86
C PRO A 908 4.67 -17.03 45.48
N ARG A 909 3.45 -16.48 45.45
CA ARG A 909 2.70 -16.22 44.20
C ARG A 909 3.47 -15.40 43.17
N GLU A 910 4.35 -14.50 43.61
CA GLU A 910 5.23 -13.71 42.75
C GLU A 910 6.29 -14.58 42.05
N GLN A 911 6.84 -15.59 42.73
CA GLN A 911 7.75 -16.57 42.14
C GLN A 911 7.01 -17.52 41.19
N GLN A 912 5.79 -17.97 41.55
CA GLN A 912 4.93 -18.73 40.65
C GLN A 912 4.63 -17.96 39.36
N GLN A 913 4.27 -16.66 39.46
CA GLN A 913 4.04 -15.79 38.31
C GLN A 913 5.32 -15.56 37.48
N SER A 914 6.48 -15.41 38.14
CA SER A 914 7.77 -15.29 37.45
C SER A 914 8.14 -16.56 36.69
N ARG A 915 8.00 -17.75 37.29
CA ARG A 915 8.22 -19.05 36.62
C ARG A 915 7.24 -19.26 35.46
N GLN A 916 5.96 -18.96 35.65
CA GLN A 916 4.95 -19.05 34.59
C GLN A 916 5.25 -18.10 33.42
N SER A 917 5.74 -16.89 33.71
CA SER A 917 6.14 -15.91 32.68
C SER A 917 7.40 -16.35 31.93
N GLN A 918 8.38 -16.92 32.65
CA GLN A 918 9.59 -17.50 32.06
C GLN A 918 9.24 -18.66 31.12
N LEU A 919 8.38 -19.59 31.55
CA LEU A 919 7.87 -20.68 30.71
C LEU A 919 7.22 -20.13 29.44
N THR A 920 6.31 -19.15 29.55
CA THR A 920 5.65 -18.55 28.37
C THR A 920 6.65 -17.88 27.41
N GLN A 921 7.77 -17.35 27.91
CA GLN A 921 8.83 -16.77 27.08
C GLN A 921 9.72 -17.85 26.43
N ASP A 922 10.16 -18.86 27.17
CA ASP A 922 10.94 -19.98 26.61
C ASP A 922 10.12 -20.78 25.58
N GLU A 923 8.84 -21.06 25.83
CA GLU A 923 7.94 -21.70 24.85
C GLU A 923 7.83 -20.92 23.52
N ARG A 924 8.00 -19.59 23.56
CA ARG A 924 8.00 -18.73 22.39
C ARG A 924 9.35 -18.74 21.68
N VAL A 925 10.46 -18.68 22.43
CA VAL A 925 11.83 -18.72 21.89
C VAL A 925 12.11 -20.07 21.26
N SER A 926 11.87 -21.17 22.00
CA SER A 926 12.05 -22.56 21.55
C SER A 926 11.36 -22.82 20.21
N ARG A 927 10.05 -22.51 20.08
CA ARG A 927 9.31 -22.67 18.82
C ARG A 927 9.92 -21.86 17.68
N SER A 928 10.36 -20.62 17.95
CA SER A 928 10.93 -19.75 16.92
C SER A 928 12.27 -20.28 16.42
N TYR A 929 13.17 -20.68 17.31
CA TYR A 929 14.48 -21.20 16.93
C TYR A 929 14.41 -22.61 16.35
N LEU A 930 13.52 -23.50 16.82
CA LEU A 930 13.36 -24.86 16.27
C LEU A 930 12.91 -24.85 14.80
N ALA A 931 12.01 -23.94 14.41
CA ALA A 931 11.60 -23.79 13.02
C ALA A 931 12.78 -23.37 12.11
N LEU A 932 13.59 -22.42 12.58
CA LEU A 932 14.79 -21.94 11.88
C LEU A 932 15.89 -23.03 11.81
N ALA A 933 16.11 -23.74 12.91
CA ALA A 933 17.06 -24.84 13.00
C ALA A 933 16.70 -25.99 12.05
N THR A 934 15.42 -26.37 12.02
CA THR A 934 14.91 -27.44 11.15
C THR A 934 15.13 -27.11 9.67
N GLU A 935 14.76 -25.90 9.22
CA GLU A 935 15.04 -25.47 7.84
C GLU A 935 16.54 -25.45 7.50
N THR A 936 17.39 -25.12 8.48
CA THR A 936 18.85 -25.07 8.29
C THR A 936 19.45 -26.48 8.18
N VAL A 937 18.99 -27.43 9.00
CA VAL A 937 19.38 -28.86 8.94
C VAL A 937 18.84 -29.54 7.67
N ASP A 938 17.60 -29.25 7.28
CA ASP A 938 17.03 -29.65 5.99
C ASP A 938 17.93 -29.19 4.82
N MET A 939 18.35 -27.91 4.85
CA MET A 939 19.18 -27.35 3.79
C MET A 939 20.56 -28.02 3.73
N PHE A 940 21.18 -28.30 4.89
CA PHE A 940 22.39 -29.13 4.96
C PHE A 940 22.17 -30.49 4.30
N HIS A 941 21.16 -31.23 4.74
CA HIS A 941 20.85 -32.60 4.28
C HIS A 941 20.63 -32.69 2.77
N ILE A 942 19.97 -31.69 2.18
CA ILE A 942 19.79 -31.57 0.72
C ILE A 942 21.13 -31.37 0.00
N LEU A 943 22.01 -30.51 0.53
CA LEU A 943 23.29 -30.17 -0.09
C LEU A 943 24.33 -31.29 0.05
N THR A 944 24.48 -31.87 1.26
CA THR A 944 25.47 -32.94 1.52
C THR A 944 25.17 -34.22 0.73
N LYS A 945 23.90 -34.47 0.43
CA LYS A 945 23.44 -35.58 -0.41
C LYS A 945 23.91 -35.48 -1.87
N GLN A 946 24.15 -34.25 -2.35
CA GLN A 946 24.44 -33.96 -3.75
C GLN A 946 25.90 -33.56 -3.99
N VAL A 947 26.50 -32.79 -3.08
CA VAL A 947 27.82 -32.17 -3.28
C VAL A 947 28.69 -32.28 -2.02
N GLN A 948 29.29 -33.44 -1.84
CA GLN A 948 30.08 -33.79 -0.66
C GLN A 948 31.42 -33.03 -0.56
N LYS A 949 32.10 -32.79 -1.69
CA LYS A 949 33.52 -32.34 -1.71
C LYS A 949 33.79 -31.01 -0.96
N PRO A 950 32.95 -29.95 -1.05
CA PRO A 950 33.23 -28.67 -0.39
C PRO A 950 33.09 -28.72 1.14
N PHE A 951 32.10 -29.43 1.67
CA PHE A 951 31.94 -29.65 3.12
C PHE A 951 33.19 -30.27 3.77
N LEU A 952 33.93 -31.07 2.99
CA LEU A 952 35.13 -31.78 3.44
C LEU A 952 36.41 -30.93 3.34
N ARG A 953 36.38 -29.65 2.94
CA ARG A 953 37.59 -28.79 2.87
C ARG A 953 38.27 -28.67 4.25
N PRO A 954 39.60 -28.54 4.35
CA PRO A 954 40.33 -28.51 5.64
C PRO A 954 39.76 -27.53 6.68
N GLU A 955 39.32 -26.36 6.23
CA GLU A 955 38.77 -25.27 7.03
C GLU A 955 37.27 -25.45 7.39
N LEU A 956 36.59 -26.45 6.82
CA LEU A 956 35.17 -26.77 7.06
C LEU A 956 34.95 -28.16 7.70
N GLY A 957 35.65 -29.19 7.24
CA GLY A 957 35.41 -30.60 7.61
C GLY A 957 35.45 -30.87 9.12
N PRO A 958 36.51 -30.48 9.85
CA PRO A 958 36.57 -30.62 11.31
C PRO A 958 35.50 -29.82 12.04
N ARG A 959 35.09 -28.66 11.50
CA ARG A 959 34.03 -27.83 12.09
C ARG A 959 32.65 -28.46 11.92
N LEU A 960 32.40 -29.07 10.77
CA LEU A 960 31.18 -29.81 10.49
C LEU A 960 31.10 -31.08 11.37
N ALA A 961 32.20 -31.81 11.50
CA ALA A 961 32.28 -32.97 12.38
C ALA A 961 32.01 -32.59 13.85
N ALA A 962 32.69 -31.58 14.39
CA ALA A 962 32.45 -31.11 15.77
C ALA A 962 31.02 -30.61 16.00
N MET A 963 30.43 -29.88 15.04
CA MET A 963 29.03 -29.43 15.12
C MET A 963 28.05 -30.62 15.15
N LEU A 964 28.26 -31.63 14.30
CA LEU A 964 27.41 -32.82 14.24
C LEU A 964 27.61 -33.71 15.47
N ASN A 965 28.85 -33.86 15.97
CA ASN A 965 29.16 -34.64 17.18
C ASN A 965 28.48 -34.01 18.40
N PHE A 966 28.60 -32.69 18.58
CA PHE A 966 27.96 -31.95 19.67
C PHE A 966 26.43 -32.09 19.65
N ASN A 967 25.81 -32.02 18.46
CA ASN A 967 24.37 -32.20 18.32
C ASN A 967 23.92 -33.66 18.59
N LEU A 968 24.70 -34.66 18.17
CA LEU A 968 24.47 -36.05 18.60
C LEU A 968 24.64 -36.19 20.13
N GLN A 969 25.61 -35.51 20.74
CA GLN A 969 25.85 -35.55 22.18
C GLN A 969 24.67 -34.99 22.99
N GLN A 970 24.05 -33.89 22.54
CA GLN A 970 22.83 -33.35 23.16
C GLN A 970 21.60 -34.27 22.97
N LEU A 971 21.42 -34.84 21.77
CA LEU A 971 20.24 -35.68 21.43
C LEU A 971 20.32 -37.14 21.92
N CYS A 972 21.53 -37.70 22.00
CA CYS A 972 21.76 -39.12 22.29
C CYS A 972 22.58 -39.38 23.56
N GLY A 973 23.32 -38.38 24.08
CA GLY A 973 24.05 -38.49 25.34
C GLY A 973 23.16 -38.52 26.60
N PRO A 974 23.75 -38.51 27.81
CA PRO A 974 23.03 -38.74 29.06
C PRO A 974 21.95 -37.68 29.37
N LYS A 975 22.17 -36.43 28.94
CA LYS A 975 21.25 -35.29 29.10
C LYS A 975 20.06 -35.31 28.14
N CYS A 976 19.92 -36.31 27.26
CA CYS A 976 18.79 -36.36 26.32
C CYS A 976 17.43 -36.53 27.01
N ARG A 977 17.41 -36.92 28.30
CA ARG A 977 16.19 -37.04 29.12
C ARG A 977 15.60 -35.66 29.44
N ASP A 978 16.48 -34.68 29.61
CA ASP A 978 16.17 -33.31 30.02
C ASP A 978 15.42 -32.54 28.90
N LEU A 979 15.42 -33.08 27.67
CA LEU A 979 14.68 -32.57 26.50
C LEU A 979 13.22 -33.03 26.43
N LYS A 980 12.72 -33.78 27.42
CA LYS A 980 11.41 -34.45 27.38
C LYS A 980 10.26 -33.53 27.84
N VAL A 981 10.02 -32.48 27.07
CA VAL A 981 8.89 -31.56 27.27
C VAL A 981 7.52 -32.21 27.03
N GLU A 982 6.48 -31.70 27.68
CA GLU A 982 5.09 -32.02 27.34
C GLU A 982 4.68 -31.40 25.99
N ASN A 983 3.94 -32.18 25.19
CA ASN A 983 3.45 -31.83 23.85
C ASN A 983 4.54 -31.25 22.91
N PRO A 984 5.60 -32.01 22.56
CA PRO A 984 6.74 -31.50 21.79
C PRO A 984 6.37 -30.89 20.41
N GLU A 985 5.28 -31.37 19.81
CA GLU A 985 4.69 -30.83 18.57
C GLU A 985 4.32 -29.34 18.69
N LYS A 986 3.96 -28.86 19.89
CA LYS A 986 3.68 -27.44 20.21
C LYS A 986 4.88 -26.51 19.91
N TYR A 987 6.09 -27.06 19.83
CA TYR A 987 7.33 -26.33 19.54
C TYR A 987 7.94 -26.71 18.18
N GLY A 988 7.34 -27.66 17.45
CA GLY A 988 7.91 -28.26 16.25
C GLY A 988 9.06 -29.23 16.52
N PHE A 989 9.18 -29.77 17.74
CA PHE A 989 10.31 -30.64 18.10
C PHE A 989 10.07 -32.08 17.67
N GLU A 990 10.68 -32.48 16.55
CA GLU A 990 10.63 -33.84 15.99
C GLU A 990 11.97 -34.59 16.20
N PRO A 991 12.37 -34.99 17.43
CA PRO A 991 13.72 -35.48 17.72
C PRO A 991 14.13 -36.73 16.93
N LYS A 992 13.17 -37.59 16.55
CA LYS A 992 13.45 -38.75 15.68
C LYS A 992 13.91 -38.33 14.27
N LYS A 993 13.26 -37.32 13.69
CA LYS A 993 13.54 -36.79 12.34
C LYS A 993 14.83 -35.97 12.34
N LEU A 994 15.04 -35.15 13.36
CA LEU A 994 16.30 -34.43 13.54
C LEU A 994 17.48 -35.41 13.65
N LEU A 995 17.35 -36.47 14.44
CA LEU A 995 18.37 -37.53 14.51
C LEU A 995 18.52 -38.29 13.19
N ASP A 996 17.43 -38.55 12.47
CA ASP A 996 17.45 -39.16 11.13
C ASP A 996 18.28 -38.31 10.14
N GLN A 997 18.04 -37.02 10.09
CA GLN A 997 18.71 -36.09 9.18
C GLN A 997 20.18 -35.89 9.52
N LEU A 998 20.50 -35.70 10.81
CA LEU A 998 21.88 -35.61 11.28
C LEU A 998 22.68 -36.88 10.96
N THR A 999 22.14 -38.07 11.23
CA THR A 999 22.81 -39.35 10.93
C THR A 999 22.90 -39.63 9.43
N ASP A 1000 21.97 -39.13 8.61
CA ASP A 1000 22.09 -39.15 7.16
C ASP A 1000 23.27 -38.30 6.66
N ILE A 1001 23.55 -37.13 7.27
CA ILE A 1001 24.69 -36.28 6.87
C ILE A 1001 26.01 -37.02 7.08
N TYR A 1002 26.18 -37.79 8.18
CA TYR A 1002 27.34 -38.67 8.35
C TYR A 1002 27.44 -39.73 7.24
N LEU A 1003 26.33 -40.41 6.92
CA LEU A 1003 26.28 -41.45 5.89
C LEU A 1003 26.50 -40.91 4.47
N GLN A 1004 26.12 -39.66 4.22
CA GLN A 1004 26.36 -38.95 2.96
C GLN A 1004 27.81 -38.47 2.82
N LEU A 1005 28.53 -38.26 3.92
CA LEU A 1005 29.91 -37.79 3.94
C LEU A 1005 30.96 -38.88 4.27
N ASP A 1006 30.53 -40.15 4.40
CA ASP A 1006 31.41 -41.30 4.72
C ASP A 1006 32.57 -41.42 3.72
N CYS A 1007 33.74 -41.00 4.18
CA CYS A 1007 35.02 -41.14 3.52
C CYS A 1007 36.15 -41.03 4.57
N ALA A 1008 37.35 -41.51 4.24
CA ALA A 1008 38.49 -41.47 5.16
C ALA A 1008 38.83 -40.05 5.68
N ARG A 1009 38.61 -39.01 4.86
CA ARG A 1009 38.84 -37.61 5.29
C ARG A 1009 37.81 -37.11 6.30
N PHE A 1010 36.56 -37.57 6.21
CA PHE A 1010 35.53 -37.23 7.19
C PHE A 1010 35.66 -38.08 8.46
N ALA A 1011 35.94 -39.38 8.32
CA ALA A 1011 36.23 -40.25 9.47
C ALA A 1011 37.39 -39.71 10.31
N LYS A 1012 38.45 -39.17 9.68
CA LYS A 1012 39.49 -38.45 10.41
C LYS A 1012 38.96 -37.18 11.09
N ALA A 1013 38.17 -36.36 10.40
CA ALA A 1013 37.62 -35.13 10.99
C ALA A 1013 36.70 -35.38 12.21
N ILE A 1014 36.05 -36.55 12.29
CA ILE A 1014 35.30 -37.01 13.47
C ILE A 1014 36.26 -37.46 14.58
N ALA A 1015 37.28 -38.27 14.25
CA ALA A 1015 38.29 -38.76 15.20
C ALA A 1015 39.15 -37.64 15.83
N ASP A 1016 39.37 -36.55 15.11
CA ASP A 1016 40.12 -35.39 15.58
C ASP A 1016 39.31 -34.49 16.55
N ASP A 1017 37.98 -34.67 16.69
CA ASP A 1017 37.14 -33.92 17.64
C ASP A 1017 37.15 -34.54 19.05
N GLN A 1018 38.21 -34.25 19.79
CA GLN A 1018 38.39 -34.69 21.19
C GLN A 1018 37.33 -34.13 22.18
N ARG A 1019 36.43 -33.22 21.77
CA ARG A 1019 35.47 -32.57 22.68
C ARG A 1019 34.11 -33.27 22.76
N SER A 1020 33.56 -33.73 21.63
CA SER A 1020 32.21 -34.28 21.57
C SER A 1020 32.12 -35.68 20.95
N TYR A 1021 33.18 -36.21 20.33
CA TYR A 1021 33.23 -37.62 19.95
C TYR A 1021 33.42 -38.54 21.18
N SER A 1022 32.72 -39.68 21.19
CA SER A 1022 33.14 -40.88 21.93
C SER A 1022 32.55 -42.14 21.28
N GLN A 1023 33.22 -43.29 21.47
CA GLN A 1023 32.70 -44.59 21.03
C GLN A 1023 31.32 -44.87 21.65
N GLU A 1024 31.17 -44.64 22.96
CA GLU A 1024 29.92 -44.82 23.71
C GLU A 1024 28.75 -44.02 23.12
N LEU A 1025 29.00 -42.79 22.65
CA LEU A 1025 27.99 -41.95 22.01
C LEU A 1025 27.51 -42.58 20.70
N PHE A 1026 28.43 -43.06 19.85
CA PHE A 1026 28.08 -43.69 18.58
C PHE A 1026 27.33 -45.02 18.79
N GLU A 1027 27.71 -45.80 19.80
CA GLU A 1027 26.99 -47.02 20.20
C GLU A 1027 25.56 -46.72 20.67
N GLU A 1028 25.33 -45.70 21.51
CA GLU A 1028 23.98 -45.33 21.95
C GLU A 1028 23.16 -44.65 20.83
N VAL A 1029 23.80 -43.95 19.88
CA VAL A 1029 23.15 -43.47 18.64
C VAL A 1029 22.64 -44.65 17.80
N ILE A 1030 23.47 -45.67 17.56
CA ILE A 1030 23.10 -46.94 16.90
C ILE A 1030 21.97 -47.64 17.66
N SER A 1031 22.07 -47.70 18.99
CA SER A 1031 21.08 -48.28 19.89
C SER A 1031 19.72 -47.57 19.74
N LYS A 1032 19.72 -46.23 19.76
CA LYS A 1032 18.52 -45.40 19.61
C LYS A 1032 17.91 -45.50 18.21
N MET A 1033 18.70 -45.42 17.14
CA MET A 1033 18.23 -45.61 15.76
C MET A 1033 17.53 -46.97 15.57
N THR A 1034 18.13 -48.03 16.12
CA THR A 1034 17.59 -49.40 16.05
C THR A 1034 16.30 -49.56 16.87
N LYS A 1035 16.32 -49.17 18.16
CA LYS A 1035 15.16 -49.28 19.07
C LYS A 1035 13.96 -48.44 18.62
N ALA A 1036 14.20 -47.26 18.04
CA ALA A 1036 13.14 -46.33 17.67
C ALA A 1036 12.64 -46.47 16.21
N GLY A 1037 13.25 -47.36 15.42
CA GLY A 1037 12.89 -47.65 14.03
C GLY A 1037 13.21 -46.52 13.05
N ILE A 1038 14.30 -45.77 13.30
CA ILE A 1038 14.61 -44.54 12.55
C ILE A 1038 15.24 -44.86 11.20
N LYS A 1039 16.32 -45.64 11.19
CA LYS A 1039 17.06 -46.04 9.99
C LYS A 1039 16.77 -47.48 9.59
N SER A 1040 16.95 -47.79 8.29
CA SER A 1040 16.94 -49.16 7.81
C SER A 1040 18.17 -49.94 8.32
N THR A 1041 18.07 -51.27 8.40
CA THR A 1041 19.19 -52.13 8.81
C THR A 1041 20.46 -51.88 7.99
N ILE A 1042 20.33 -51.70 6.68
CA ILE A 1042 21.45 -51.38 5.77
C ILE A 1042 22.12 -50.04 6.13
N ALA A 1043 21.34 -49.02 6.51
CA ALA A 1043 21.90 -47.73 6.93
C ALA A 1043 22.56 -47.81 8.32
N ILE A 1044 22.01 -48.62 9.24
CA ILE A 1044 22.59 -48.89 10.56
C ILE A 1044 23.94 -49.63 10.43
N GLU A 1045 24.03 -50.66 9.58
CA GLU A 1045 25.33 -51.34 9.33
C GLU A 1045 26.36 -50.40 8.68
N LYS A 1046 25.95 -49.50 7.78
CA LYS A 1046 26.85 -48.46 7.25
C LYS A 1046 27.34 -47.50 8.35
N PHE A 1047 26.49 -47.14 9.31
CA PHE A 1047 26.87 -46.26 10.42
C PHE A 1047 27.84 -46.96 11.38
N LYS A 1048 27.66 -48.26 11.65
CA LYS A 1048 28.67 -49.08 12.37
C LYS A 1048 30.02 -49.08 11.64
N LEU A 1049 30.02 -49.37 10.34
CA LEU A 1049 31.25 -49.36 9.52
C LEU A 1049 31.92 -47.98 9.48
N LEU A 1050 31.18 -46.88 9.65
CA LEU A 1050 31.77 -45.55 9.85
C LEU A 1050 32.37 -45.43 11.26
N SER A 1051 31.66 -45.85 12.30
CA SER A 1051 32.15 -45.86 13.69
C SER A 1051 33.44 -46.68 13.84
N GLU A 1052 33.53 -47.85 13.20
CA GLU A 1052 34.71 -48.72 13.20
C GLU A 1052 35.92 -48.05 12.53
N LYS A 1053 35.72 -47.34 11.40
CA LYS A 1053 36.79 -46.54 10.75
C LYS A 1053 37.26 -45.39 11.65
N VAL A 1054 36.33 -44.72 12.34
CA VAL A 1054 36.65 -43.61 13.26
C VAL A 1054 37.45 -44.14 14.44
N GLU A 1055 37.04 -45.26 15.03
CA GLU A 1055 37.75 -45.90 16.14
C GLU A 1055 39.14 -46.40 15.72
N GLU A 1056 39.29 -46.99 14.53
CA GLU A 1056 40.61 -47.34 13.99
C GLU A 1056 41.51 -46.09 13.82
N ILE A 1057 40.92 -44.92 13.53
CA ILE A 1057 41.66 -43.65 13.48
C ILE A 1057 42.00 -43.13 14.88
N VAL A 1058 41.08 -43.17 15.85
CA VAL A 1058 41.34 -42.74 17.24
C VAL A 1058 42.40 -43.63 17.90
N ALA A 1059 42.30 -44.94 17.76
CA ALA A 1059 43.30 -45.90 18.25
C ALA A 1059 44.68 -45.67 17.60
N ARG A 1060 44.74 -45.36 16.30
CA ARG A 1060 46.00 -45.05 15.61
C ARG A 1060 46.55 -43.68 15.99
N ASN A 1061 45.70 -42.67 16.16
CA ASN A 1061 46.08 -41.32 16.60
C ASN A 1061 46.69 -41.41 18.01
N SER A 1062 46.02 -42.03 18.97
CA SER A 1062 46.54 -42.22 20.35
C SER A 1062 47.79 -43.13 20.42
N GLN A 1063 47.94 -44.10 19.53
CA GLN A 1063 49.21 -44.85 19.37
C GLN A 1063 50.34 -44.06 18.68
N SER A 1064 50.04 -42.87 18.14
CA SER A 1064 51.01 -41.99 17.47
C SER A 1064 51.00 -40.55 18.00
N GLU A 1065 50.43 -40.33 19.19
CA GLU A 1065 50.51 -39.08 19.94
C GLU A 1065 51.94 -38.88 20.48
N MET A 1066 52.80 -38.45 19.57
CA MET A 1066 54.02 -37.74 19.94
C MET A 1066 53.63 -36.35 20.43
N ASP A 1067 54.06 -36.03 21.64
CA ASP A 1067 53.94 -34.67 22.17
C ASP A 1067 54.85 -33.72 21.36
N TYR A 1068 54.22 -32.76 20.67
CA TYR A 1068 54.88 -31.67 19.95
C TYR A 1068 54.68 -30.31 20.65
N SER A 1069 54.24 -30.28 21.93
CA SER A 1069 54.07 -29.03 22.69
C SER A 1069 55.37 -28.24 22.85
N ASP A 1070 56.51 -28.93 22.83
CA ASP A 1070 57.86 -28.36 22.84
C ASP A 1070 58.38 -27.90 21.46
N ALA A 1071 57.50 -27.80 20.47
CA ALA A 1071 57.82 -27.13 19.21
C ALA A 1071 58.30 -25.69 19.45
N PRO A 1072 59.36 -25.23 18.74
CA PRO A 1072 59.74 -23.82 18.71
C PRO A 1072 58.56 -22.92 18.32
N ASP A 1073 58.43 -21.76 18.96
CA ASP A 1073 57.30 -20.85 18.76
C ASP A 1073 57.20 -20.36 17.29
N GLU A 1074 58.32 -20.28 16.57
CA GLU A 1074 58.35 -19.98 15.13
C GLU A 1074 57.68 -21.04 14.23
N PHE A 1075 57.37 -22.22 14.78
CA PHE A 1075 56.65 -23.31 14.10
C PHE A 1075 55.18 -23.42 14.53
N LYS A 1076 54.73 -22.63 15.50
CA LYS A 1076 53.35 -22.65 16.01
C LYS A 1076 52.50 -21.54 15.41
N ASP A 1077 51.20 -21.78 15.27
CA ASP A 1077 50.24 -20.78 14.84
C ASP A 1077 49.95 -19.78 15.98
N PRO A 1078 50.10 -18.46 15.75
CA PRO A 1078 49.97 -17.44 16.80
C PRO A 1078 48.55 -17.18 17.33
N LEU A 1079 47.51 -17.83 16.79
CA LEU A 1079 46.15 -17.81 17.38
C LEU A 1079 45.78 -19.10 18.09
N MET A 1080 46.24 -20.25 17.58
CA MET A 1080 45.84 -21.57 18.08
C MET A 1080 46.88 -22.27 18.96
N ASP A 1081 48.12 -21.79 19.00
CA ASP A 1081 49.28 -22.42 19.69
C ASP A 1081 49.58 -23.87 19.21
N THR A 1082 49.15 -24.20 17.99
CA THR A 1082 49.34 -25.53 17.37
C THR A 1082 50.39 -25.49 16.26
N LEU A 1083 51.12 -26.59 16.08
CA LEU A 1083 52.14 -26.73 15.04
C LEU A 1083 51.56 -26.47 13.63
N MET A 1084 52.16 -25.55 12.87
CA MET A 1084 51.72 -25.19 11.53
C MET A 1084 51.99 -26.32 10.51
N THR A 1085 51.01 -26.62 9.67
CA THR A 1085 51.07 -27.67 8.65
C THR A 1085 51.26 -27.12 7.23
N ASP A 1086 50.73 -25.93 6.96
CA ASP A 1086 50.94 -25.16 5.73
C ASP A 1086 51.12 -23.67 6.05
N PRO A 1087 52.32 -23.24 6.50
CA PRO A 1087 52.57 -21.86 6.90
C PRO A 1087 52.46 -20.87 5.73
N VAL A 1088 51.74 -19.78 5.98
CA VAL A 1088 51.58 -18.63 5.10
C VAL A 1088 51.91 -17.33 5.83
N ILE A 1089 52.44 -16.34 5.11
CA ILE A 1089 52.68 -15.00 5.63
C ILE A 1089 51.57 -14.04 5.20
N LEU A 1090 51.13 -13.20 6.14
CA LEU A 1090 50.14 -12.15 5.95
C LEU A 1090 50.84 -10.83 5.57
N PRO A 1091 50.17 -9.88 4.90
CA PRO A 1091 50.72 -8.54 4.61
C PRO A 1091 51.13 -7.73 5.85
N SER A 1092 50.68 -8.13 7.05
CA SER A 1092 51.11 -7.59 8.34
C SER A 1092 52.47 -8.10 8.83
N GLY A 1093 53.08 -9.06 8.14
CA GLY A 1093 54.32 -9.74 8.53
C GLY A 1093 54.12 -10.93 9.47
N ASN A 1094 52.89 -11.17 9.95
CA ASN A 1094 52.57 -12.34 10.79
C ASN A 1094 52.55 -13.62 9.94
N ILE A 1095 52.92 -14.75 10.55
CA ILE A 1095 52.90 -16.08 9.93
C ILE A 1095 51.82 -16.93 10.63
N MET A 1096 51.04 -17.69 9.87
CA MET A 1096 49.94 -18.52 10.36
C MET A 1096 49.81 -19.82 9.54
N ASP A 1097 49.09 -20.83 10.06
CA ASP A 1097 48.66 -21.95 9.20
C ASP A 1097 47.53 -21.50 8.26
N ARG A 1098 47.60 -21.90 6.98
CA ARG A 1098 46.59 -21.54 5.97
C ARG A 1098 45.17 -21.88 6.40
N ALA A 1099 44.92 -23.05 7.00
CA ALA A 1099 43.57 -23.45 7.40
C ALA A 1099 43.01 -22.55 8.52
N ILE A 1100 43.88 -22.03 9.40
CA ILE A 1100 43.49 -21.15 10.51
C ILE A 1100 43.16 -19.75 9.99
N ILE A 1101 44.03 -19.16 9.15
CA ILE A 1101 43.73 -17.84 8.57
C ILE A 1101 42.55 -17.89 7.57
N LEU A 1102 42.41 -18.96 6.77
CA LEU A 1102 41.22 -19.14 5.92
C LEU A 1102 39.94 -19.25 6.76
N ARG A 1103 39.96 -20.00 7.87
CA ARG A 1103 38.82 -20.08 8.80
C ARG A 1103 38.43 -18.70 9.37
N HIS A 1104 39.39 -17.82 9.66
CA HIS A 1104 39.11 -16.44 10.04
C HIS A 1104 38.47 -15.66 8.88
N LEU A 1105 39.04 -15.74 7.67
CA LEU A 1105 38.55 -15.07 6.46
C LEU A 1105 37.16 -15.54 5.97
N LEU A 1106 36.68 -16.69 6.43
CA LEU A 1106 35.29 -17.15 6.22
C LEU A 1106 34.27 -16.46 7.14
N ASN A 1107 34.70 -15.89 8.28
CA ASN A 1107 33.86 -15.13 9.21
C ASN A 1107 34.06 -13.61 9.08
N SER A 1108 35.30 -13.13 8.90
CA SER A 1108 35.64 -11.71 8.76
C SER A 1108 36.77 -11.51 7.73
N PRO A 1109 36.62 -10.68 6.69
CA PRO A 1109 37.64 -10.42 5.67
C PRO A 1109 38.74 -9.47 6.18
N THR A 1110 39.37 -9.81 7.30
CA THR A 1110 40.33 -8.97 8.02
C THR A 1110 41.57 -9.74 8.45
N ASP A 1111 42.67 -9.04 8.69
CA ASP A 1111 43.80 -9.53 9.45
C ASP A 1111 43.41 -9.64 10.94
N PRO A 1112 43.65 -10.78 11.62
CA PRO A 1112 43.17 -10.99 13.00
C PRO A 1112 43.93 -10.16 14.04
N PHE A 1113 45.12 -9.65 13.73
CA PHE A 1113 45.97 -8.89 14.67
C PHE A 1113 45.74 -7.38 14.55
N ASN A 1114 45.63 -6.85 13.33
CA ASN A 1114 45.53 -5.40 13.09
C ASN A 1114 44.17 -4.95 12.52
N ARG A 1115 43.27 -5.89 12.18
CA ARG A 1115 41.91 -5.66 11.63
C ARG A 1115 41.85 -4.93 10.28
N GLN A 1116 42.96 -4.79 9.57
CA GLN A 1116 42.95 -4.26 8.19
C GLN A 1116 42.30 -5.27 7.23
N PRO A 1117 41.72 -4.82 6.09
CA PRO A 1117 41.11 -5.72 5.12
C PRO A 1117 42.10 -6.74 4.55
N LEU A 1118 41.72 -8.02 4.55
CA LEU A 1118 42.56 -9.13 4.11
C LEU A 1118 41.76 -10.11 3.25
N ASN A 1119 42.41 -10.68 2.23
CA ASN A 1119 41.82 -11.67 1.33
C ASN A 1119 42.80 -12.84 1.09
N GLU A 1120 42.27 -14.01 0.76
CA GLU A 1120 43.05 -15.23 0.46
C GLU A 1120 44.16 -15.02 -0.59
N SER A 1121 43.94 -14.16 -1.58
CA SER A 1121 44.92 -13.83 -2.62
C SER A 1121 46.09 -12.95 -2.16
N MET A 1122 46.09 -12.53 -0.89
CA MET A 1122 47.16 -11.75 -0.25
C MET A 1122 48.01 -12.62 0.69
N LEU A 1123 47.76 -13.94 0.73
CA LEU A 1123 48.48 -14.90 1.58
C LEU A 1123 49.60 -15.56 0.77
N GLU A 1124 50.85 -15.20 1.06
CA GLU A 1124 52.02 -15.82 0.42
C GLU A 1124 52.44 -17.10 1.17
N SER A 1125 52.90 -18.11 0.45
CA SER A 1125 53.20 -19.43 1.04
C SER A 1125 54.68 -19.52 1.43
N LEU A 1126 54.98 -20.12 2.58
CA LEU A 1126 56.37 -20.26 3.08
C LEU A 1126 56.88 -21.70 2.97
N PRO A 1127 57.30 -22.17 1.77
CA PRO A 1127 57.78 -23.55 1.59
C PRO A 1127 59.02 -23.86 2.43
N GLU A 1128 59.94 -22.92 2.60
CA GLU A 1128 61.15 -23.11 3.41
C GLU A 1128 60.82 -23.36 4.89
N LEU A 1129 59.87 -22.59 5.47
CA LEU A 1129 59.42 -22.82 6.84
C LEU A 1129 58.68 -24.16 6.97
N LYS A 1130 57.88 -24.52 5.97
CA LYS A 1130 57.21 -25.83 5.91
C LYS A 1130 58.21 -26.99 5.87
N GLU A 1131 59.30 -26.87 5.12
CA GLU A 1131 60.38 -27.87 5.10
C GLU A 1131 61.14 -27.92 6.44
N ARG A 1132 61.40 -26.77 7.09
CA ARG A 1132 61.99 -26.72 8.45
C ARG A 1132 61.12 -27.44 9.48
N ILE A 1133 59.81 -27.20 9.48
CA ILE A 1133 58.86 -27.89 10.35
C ILE A 1133 58.88 -29.40 10.06
N GLN A 1134 58.80 -29.82 8.80
CA GLN A 1134 58.85 -31.24 8.42
C GLN A 1134 60.21 -31.89 8.70
N ALA A 1135 61.32 -31.15 8.72
CA ALA A 1135 62.62 -31.64 9.17
C ALA A 1135 62.62 -31.88 10.69
N TRP A 1136 62.15 -30.90 11.47
CA TRP A 1136 62.05 -31.02 12.94
C TRP A 1136 61.11 -32.17 13.37
N MET A 1137 59.94 -32.31 12.73
CA MET A 1137 59.04 -33.46 12.98
C MET A 1137 59.73 -34.81 12.73
N ARG A 1138 60.54 -34.92 11.65
CA ARG A 1138 61.28 -36.14 11.34
C ARG A 1138 62.43 -36.40 12.31
N GLU A 1139 63.11 -35.36 12.78
CA GLU A 1139 64.14 -35.48 13.82
C GLU A 1139 63.53 -35.97 15.15
N LYS A 1140 62.41 -35.37 15.58
CA LYS A 1140 61.62 -35.83 16.72
C LYS A 1140 61.17 -37.28 16.56
N GLN A 1141 60.69 -37.68 15.37
CA GLN A 1141 60.28 -39.06 15.08
C GLN A 1141 61.46 -40.05 15.07
N GLY A 1142 62.67 -39.57 14.81
CA GLY A 1142 63.91 -40.31 15.01
C GLY A 1142 64.23 -40.50 16.49
N GLN A 1143 64.23 -39.42 17.28
CA GLN A 1143 64.53 -39.43 18.71
C GLN A 1143 63.53 -40.30 19.50
N GLY A 1144 62.23 -40.17 19.22
CA GLY A 1144 61.15 -40.99 19.82
C GLY A 1144 61.11 -42.45 19.38
N ARG A 1145 62.09 -42.93 18.61
CA ARG A 1145 62.30 -44.36 18.27
C ARG A 1145 63.57 -44.97 18.89
N PHE A 1146 64.33 -44.18 19.64
CA PHE A 1146 65.53 -44.62 20.39
C PHE A 1146 65.36 -44.55 21.91
N LEU A 1147 64.17 -44.15 22.38
CA LEU A 1147 63.66 -44.27 23.75
C LEU A 1147 62.61 -45.39 23.81
#